data_AF-A0A812JLE8-F1
#
_entry.id   AF-A0A812JLE8-F1
#
_cell.length_a   1.000
_cell.length_b   1.000
_cell.length_c   1.000
_cell.angle_alpha   90.00
_cell.angle_beta   90.00
_cell.angle_gamma   90.00
#
_symmetry.space_group_name_H-M   'P 1'
#
loop_
_entity.id
_entity.type
_entity.pdbx_description
1 polymer ?
#
loop_
_entity_poly.entity_id
_entity_poly.type
_entity_poly.pdbx_seq_one_letter_code
_entity_poly.pdbx_strand_id
1 'polypeptide(L)'
;MQLGVIFLLLWHAAEAQDASDQAGAAECPCITNSSAIYGQLKTVLVASGFPADYGANGCRAYAAGTSLDGCSEEDAPAHCANPWCYVDMSLCPVNEDYCHAAGAALGSDISPYCRTRPRDYTVLLNFSVYYSYETCGSVNLYDPTRHSKELGGNIIRAVVAPFVPWVIERNSSTGNVEYGGPSYDFLQSVLNLFDPPAQLNLLPGWATEQSRQRFRSSYTACVHDVAVGNFDVCIADLWLTPARHRLAWFLPTIRQDLFYLVVPRKFEEVTLLSYLQRPFLPFTPDAWLGVFAFLCGLSTVLWLVRLCETPAKERQGCQWSLEELGTFLFNTWHDFLLGQSSHEVERGLAHKLFSLAFSFFILVTLASYTASLASMLVVQREASGEINSIEDAITAGVPICAPAVLTPTFSTLFGAATFVDCDAIAKCARILHAGRCRAMIVSEDIINSLHAGLIQQADCDDVNAGRVSEEVGRCTTTETNPGNARNDCELLRVGDLLWSVPLSFPISDRLAHGMSWAVTQALTAGLFEQAKELNKEAFPLSQCAVVEDRSEEDGLTLADLTGTIVISMLMVGFGLVCFAVQVLRRDGRELVQRSRAFGQATAEPEVLEEVRTLTGQEESLETAVPDAATLAVPCEKGSLDPDQESSDPAPDPVPIQGPRESRAQTSPLAEEWQHRNEALKAGQLPLAIACYTMAISAIRPLAETAANLKQNAAVYSSNRSAAFAKLKQWYFSLGDAQEAARLSPQWYKAHLRIATAYLGQGHAEHAYKTYLFASDLPQGYAEAMKECVHALWQIPLLESPLAKRRVSRFDEDKNKPRGSCRIFAISDVHIDHGGSVLKWAEGINDKEFKNDILIVAGDLGDTFNAIKRGLMIFRKKFRRVFYVPGNHDMWIRPNTDDSKKKKFKDSIDKLLAMLEMCDKIGAEMLPAEVMQDVYVVPLLSWWSCTFCEGDPRPDDVRYDSFCKWPMGEEGAHKYFLQWNDYFVRRIKKQQEARGRKGDVITFSHFLPTSDLPCGGAPVKASGCLQLEEQIQAVGAPIHIFGHTHMNIAYATRGVRYQQLSLMGPEYGLCERQTFLKLHDKTLAVEPKTHNVY
;
A
#
# COMPACT_ATOMS: atom_id res chain seq x y z
N MET A 1 -62.63 -29.92 -62.37
CA MET A 1 -61.74 -30.43 -61.31
C MET A 1 -60.73 -29.35 -60.93
N GLN A 2 -61.21 -28.21 -60.44
CA GLN A 2 -60.41 -27.00 -60.19
C GLN A 2 -60.70 -26.39 -58.81
N LEU A 3 -61.07 -27.24 -57.83
CA LEU A 3 -61.45 -26.82 -56.47
C LEU A 3 -60.85 -27.68 -55.35
N GLY A 4 -60.09 -28.75 -55.68
CA GLY A 4 -59.65 -29.74 -54.68
C GLY A 4 -58.24 -29.56 -54.10
N VAL A 5 -57.35 -28.79 -54.74
CA VAL A 5 -55.95 -28.66 -54.30
C VAL A 5 -55.65 -27.30 -53.65
N ILE A 6 -56.49 -26.29 -53.90
CA ILE A 6 -56.39 -24.96 -53.26
C ILE A 6 -56.91 -25.01 -51.80
N PHE A 7 -57.74 -26.00 -51.43
CA PHE A 7 -58.27 -26.15 -50.07
C PHE A 7 -57.30 -26.80 -49.07
N LEU A 8 -56.25 -27.50 -49.52
CA LEU A 8 -55.27 -28.14 -48.64
C LEU A 8 -54.06 -27.25 -48.29
N LEU A 9 -53.74 -26.28 -49.15
CA LEU A 9 -52.67 -25.31 -48.88
C LEU A 9 -53.15 -24.06 -48.13
N LEU A 10 -54.46 -23.79 -48.08
CA LEU A 10 -55.02 -22.67 -47.33
C LEU A 10 -55.45 -23.02 -45.90
N TRP A 11 -55.51 -24.29 -45.51
CA TRP A 11 -55.76 -24.68 -44.11
C TRP A 11 -54.50 -24.58 -43.24
N HIS A 12 -53.33 -24.91 -43.79
CA HIS A 12 -52.05 -24.81 -43.05
C HIS A 12 -51.52 -23.37 -42.91
N ALA A 13 -52.09 -22.41 -43.66
CA ALA A 13 -51.70 -21.01 -43.56
C ALA A 13 -52.57 -20.20 -42.56
N ALA A 14 -53.71 -20.74 -42.13
CA ALA A 14 -54.63 -20.03 -41.22
C ALA A 14 -54.47 -20.43 -39.74
N GLU A 15 -53.92 -21.61 -39.44
CA GLU A 15 -53.64 -22.04 -38.05
C GLU A 15 -52.24 -21.61 -37.55
N ALA A 16 -51.39 -21.06 -38.42
CA ALA A 16 -50.05 -20.62 -38.06
C ALA A 16 -49.97 -19.15 -37.58
N GLN A 17 -51.07 -18.40 -37.62
CA GLN A 17 -51.03 -16.95 -37.39
C GLN A 17 -51.60 -16.48 -36.04
N ASP A 18 -52.21 -17.37 -35.24
CA ASP A 18 -52.70 -17.04 -33.89
C ASP A 18 -51.85 -17.62 -32.73
N ALA A 19 -50.83 -18.42 -33.04
CA ALA A 19 -49.86 -18.92 -32.04
C ALA A 19 -48.60 -18.04 -31.91
N SER A 20 -48.59 -16.85 -32.55
CA SER A 20 -47.35 -16.17 -32.91
C SER A 20 -46.70 -15.29 -31.81
N ASP A 21 -47.34 -15.01 -30.67
CA ASP A 21 -46.78 -14.05 -29.69
C ASP A 21 -46.72 -14.49 -28.21
N GLN A 22 -47.20 -15.68 -27.84
CA GLN A 22 -47.15 -16.11 -26.43
C GLN A 22 -45.83 -16.84 -26.09
N ALA A 23 -44.75 -16.09 -25.95
CA ALA A 23 -43.57 -16.55 -25.21
C ALA A 23 -43.55 -15.82 -23.86
N GLY A 24 -44.25 -16.40 -22.88
CA GLY A 24 -44.45 -15.88 -21.52
C GLY A 24 -45.65 -16.57 -20.86
N ALA A 25 -45.76 -16.53 -19.54
CA ALA A 25 -46.96 -17.04 -18.86
C ALA A 25 -48.21 -16.27 -19.34
N ALA A 26 -49.32 -16.96 -19.61
CA ALA A 26 -50.54 -16.36 -20.17
C ALA A 26 -51.10 -15.19 -19.34
N GLU A 27 -50.76 -15.17 -18.06
CA GLU A 27 -51.23 -14.18 -17.08
C GLU A 27 -50.19 -13.09 -16.81
N CYS A 28 -48.96 -13.21 -17.31
CA CYS A 28 -47.92 -12.19 -17.18
C CYS A 28 -47.12 -12.12 -18.49
N PRO A 29 -47.71 -11.51 -19.54
CA PRO A 29 -47.16 -11.56 -20.89
C PRO A 29 -45.88 -10.72 -21.00
N CYS A 30 -44.96 -11.21 -21.82
CA CYS A 30 -43.78 -10.47 -22.22
C CYS A 30 -44.16 -9.26 -23.08
N ILE A 31 -43.38 -8.19 -22.97
CA ILE A 31 -43.57 -6.99 -23.78
C ILE A 31 -43.21 -7.35 -25.23
N THR A 32 -44.14 -7.04 -26.13
CA THR A 32 -44.05 -7.23 -27.58
C THR A 32 -44.40 -5.93 -28.30
N ASN A 33 -44.20 -5.87 -29.61
CA ASN A 33 -44.55 -4.72 -30.44
C ASN A 33 -46.04 -4.31 -30.41
N SER A 34 -46.92 -5.21 -29.95
CA SER A 34 -48.36 -4.98 -29.76
C SER A 34 -48.72 -4.47 -28.36
N SER A 35 -47.77 -4.46 -27.42
CA SER A 35 -47.97 -4.00 -26.04
C SER A 35 -48.04 -2.47 -25.97
N ALA A 36 -48.99 -1.92 -25.20
CA ALA A 36 -49.17 -0.46 -25.08
C ALA A 36 -47.92 0.27 -24.56
N ILE A 37 -47.12 -0.41 -23.73
CA ILE A 37 -45.91 0.11 -23.11
C ILE A 37 -44.67 0.05 -24.04
N TYR A 38 -44.75 -0.65 -25.18
CA TYR A 38 -43.65 -0.92 -26.09
C TYR A 38 -43.02 0.36 -26.67
N GLY A 39 -43.84 1.33 -27.10
CA GLY A 39 -43.34 2.59 -27.66
C GLY A 39 -42.56 3.44 -26.63
N GLN A 40 -42.96 3.39 -25.36
CA GLN A 40 -42.27 4.06 -24.27
C GLN A 40 -40.97 3.34 -23.93
N LEU A 41 -40.99 1.99 -23.82
CA LEU A 41 -39.79 1.18 -23.61
C LEU A 41 -38.74 1.42 -24.70
N LYS A 42 -39.15 1.42 -25.98
CA LYS A 42 -38.29 1.72 -27.14
C LYS A 42 -37.60 3.07 -27.01
N THR A 43 -38.33 4.09 -26.55
CA THR A 43 -37.79 5.44 -26.35
C THR A 43 -36.74 5.46 -25.25
N VAL A 44 -36.99 4.76 -24.13
CA VAL A 44 -36.06 4.70 -23.00
C VAL A 44 -34.82 3.85 -23.35
N LEU A 45 -34.98 2.73 -24.06
CA LEU A 45 -33.87 1.90 -24.51
C LEU A 45 -32.91 2.69 -25.41
N VAL A 46 -33.46 3.41 -26.40
CA VAL A 46 -32.65 4.29 -27.28
C VAL A 46 -31.96 5.40 -26.49
N ALA A 47 -32.67 6.02 -25.54
CA ALA A 47 -32.10 7.07 -24.68
C ALA A 47 -30.95 6.55 -23.79
N SER A 48 -31.02 5.28 -23.39
CA SER A 48 -30.01 4.58 -22.59
C SER A 48 -28.92 3.90 -23.42
N GLY A 49 -28.91 4.09 -24.75
CA GLY A 49 -27.88 3.57 -25.65
C GLY A 49 -28.05 2.10 -26.06
N PHE A 50 -29.22 1.52 -25.84
CA PHE A 50 -29.58 0.17 -26.31
C PHE A 50 -30.26 0.22 -27.69
N PRO A 51 -30.20 -0.89 -28.46
CA PRO A 51 -31.05 -1.04 -29.64
C PRO A 51 -32.53 -0.84 -29.30
N ALA A 52 -33.27 -0.23 -30.22
CA ALA A 52 -34.64 0.19 -29.98
C ALA A 52 -35.61 -0.98 -29.67
N ASP A 53 -35.23 -2.18 -30.08
CA ASP A 53 -36.03 -3.40 -29.93
C ASP A 53 -35.36 -4.41 -28.96
N TYR A 54 -34.31 -3.99 -28.24
CA TYR A 54 -33.53 -4.82 -27.32
C TYR A 54 -34.43 -5.39 -26.21
N GLY A 55 -34.60 -6.72 -26.20
CA GLY A 55 -35.45 -7.43 -25.22
C GLY A 55 -36.96 -7.11 -25.31
N ALA A 56 -37.40 -6.35 -26.33
CA ALA A 56 -38.77 -5.86 -26.50
C ALA A 56 -39.57 -6.64 -27.56
N ASN A 57 -38.95 -7.59 -28.27
CA ASN A 57 -39.58 -8.46 -29.26
C ASN A 57 -40.02 -9.82 -28.67
N GLY A 58 -40.43 -9.81 -27.41
CA GLY A 58 -40.81 -11.02 -26.67
C GLY A 58 -39.63 -11.85 -26.15
N CYS A 59 -39.95 -12.76 -25.22
CA CYS A 59 -38.97 -13.58 -24.49
C CYS A 59 -38.55 -14.84 -25.25
N ARG A 60 -39.05 -15.03 -26.48
CA ARG A 60 -38.85 -16.25 -27.30
C ARG A 60 -37.39 -16.46 -27.66
N ALA A 61 -36.70 -15.40 -28.05
CA ALA A 61 -35.30 -15.44 -28.44
C ALA A 61 -34.41 -15.87 -27.26
N TYR A 62 -34.66 -15.34 -26.07
CA TYR A 62 -34.03 -15.78 -24.84
C TYR A 62 -34.34 -17.26 -24.56
N ALA A 63 -35.61 -17.65 -24.60
CA ALA A 63 -36.04 -19.03 -24.35
C ALA A 63 -35.47 -20.05 -25.35
N ALA A 64 -35.18 -19.62 -26.58
CA ALA A 64 -34.52 -20.41 -27.61
C ALA A 64 -32.98 -20.40 -27.51
N GLY A 65 -32.40 -19.67 -26.55
CA GLY A 65 -30.95 -19.50 -26.42
C GLY A 65 -30.31 -18.71 -27.57
N THR A 66 -31.12 -17.99 -28.35
CA THR A 66 -30.71 -17.28 -29.56
C THR A 66 -30.94 -15.79 -29.40
N SER A 67 -29.91 -14.97 -29.42
CA SER A 67 -30.09 -13.51 -29.41
C SER A 67 -30.56 -13.01 -30.78
N LEU A 68 -31.66 -12.27 -30.81
CA LEU A 68 -32.12 -11.60 -32.04
C LEU A 68 -31.20 -10.45 -32.48
N ASP A 69 -30.37 -9.91 -31.58
CA ASP A 69 -29.58 -8.69 -31.79
C ASP A 69 -28.07 -8.93 -32.00
N GLY A 70 -27.68 -10.10 -32.55
CA GLY A 70 -26.27 -10.37 -32.89
C GLY A 70 -25.36 -10.74 -31.71
N CYS A 71 -25.92 -11.01 -30.52
CA CYS A 71 -25.18 -11.44 -29.33
C CYS A 71 -24.68 -12.91 -29.36
N SER A 72 -24.74 -13.58 -30.51
CA SER A 72 -24.26 -14.95 -30.71
C SER A 72 -22.99 -15.02 -31.55
N GLU A 73 -22.48 -13.87 -32.03
CA GLU A 73 -21.25 -13.78 -32.82
C GLU A 73 -20.03 -13.52 -31.92
N GLU A 74 -18.82 -13.90 -32.36
CA GLU A 74 -17.56 -13.74 -31.60
C GLU A 74 -17.24 -12.26 -31.26
N ASP A 75 -17.83 -11.31 -31.99
CA ASP A 75 -17.75 -9.86 -31.79
C ASP A 75 -19.07 -9.26 -31.24
N ALA A 76 -19.72 -9.95 -30.30
CA ALA A 76 -20.98 -9.48 -29.71
C ALA A 76 -20.86 -8.07 -29.07
N PRO A 77 -21.77 -7.13 -29.38
CA PRO A 77 -21.80 -5.80 -28.78
C PRO A 77 -21.85 -5.84 -27.25
N ALA A 78 -21.21 -4.89 -26.56
CA ALA A 78 -21.12 -4.87 -25.09
C ALA A 78 -22.49 -4.87 -24.37
N HIS A 79 -23.56 -4.42 -25.03
CA HIS A 79 -24.90 -4.45 -24.44
C HIS A 79 -25.44 -5.87 -24.28
N CYS A 80 -24.93 -6.85 -25.02
CA CYS A 80 -25.28 -8.27 -24.95
C CYS A 80 -24.97 -8.94 -23.61
N ALA A 81 -24.14 -8.33 -22.77
CA ALA A 81 -23.89 -8.79 -21.41
C ALA A 81 -25.01 -8.39 -20.43
N ASN A 82 -25.94 -7.51 -20.82
CA ASN A 82 -27.03 -7.07 -19.96
C ASN A 82 -28.24 -8.01 -20.04
N PRO A 83 -29.04 -8.17 -18.97
CA PRO A 83 -30.28 -8.94 -19.03
C PRO A 83 -31.23 -8.39 -20.10
N TRP A 84 -31.84 -9.26 -20.89
CA TRP A 84 -32.73 -8.94 -22.01
C TRP A 84 -33.92 -9.89 -21.96
N CYS A 85 -35.15 -9.37 -21.76
CA CYS A 85 -36.44 -10.09 -21.65
C CYS A 85 -37.37 -9.32 -20.67
N TYR A 86 -38.17 -8.38 -21.18
CA TYR A 86 -38.98 -7.49 -20.33
C TYR A 86 -40.46 -7.89 -20.27
N VAL A 87 -41.08 -7.78 -19.09
CA VAL A 87 -42.52 -7.99 -18.85
C VAL A 87 -43.20 -6.73 -18.32
N ASP A 88 -44.48 -6.57 -18.65
CA ASP A 88 -45.32 -5.50 -18.09
C ASP A 88 -45.94 -5.96 -16.77
N MET A 89 -45.34 -5.52 -15.67
CA MET A 89 -45.76 -5.91 -14.32
C MET A 89 -47.17 -5.40 -13.96
N SER A 90 -47.74 -4.45 -14.71
CA SER A 90 -49.10 -3.95 -14.47
C SER A 90 -50.20 -4.94 -14.90
N LEU A 91 -49.87 -5.82 -15.86
CA LEU A 91 -50.78 -6.83 -16.40
C LEU A 91 -50.70 -8.17 -15.64
N CYS A 92 -49.68 -8.36 -14.81
CA CYS A 92 -49.46 -9.58 -14.03
C CYS A 92 -50.36 -9.58 -12.77
N PRO A 93 -51.35 -10.50 -12.66
CA PRO A 93 -52.30 -10.49 -11.57
C PRO A 93 -51.66 -10.96 -10.26
N VAL A 94 -51.89 -10.21 -9.19
CA VAL A 94 -51.70 -10.68 -7.82
C VAL A 94 -53.02 -11.31 -7.41
N ASN A 95 -53.04 -12.63 -7.21
CA ASN A 95 -54.25 -13.33 -6.79
C ASN A 95 -53.97 -14.09 -5.50
N GLU A 96 -54.35 -13.46 -4.38
CA GLU A 96 -54.10 -13.99 -3.04
C GLU A 96 -54.78 -15.34 -2.81
N ASP A 97 -55.99 -15.53 -3.35
CA ASP A 97 -56.75 -16.77 -3.21
C ASP A 97 -56.08 -17.93 -3.95
N TYR A 98 -55.58 -17.72 -5.18
CA TYR A 98 -54.82 -18.74 -5.90
C TYR A 98 -53.41 -18.94 -5.34
N CYS A 99 -52.81 -17.89 -4.78
CA CYS A 99 -51.55 -18.01 -4.06
C CYS A 99 -51.71 -18.93 -2.84
N HIS A 100 -52.74 -18.70 -2.03
CA HIS A 100 -53.06 -19.51 -0.86
C HIS A 100 -53.55 -20.91 -1.23
N ALA A 101 -54.34 -21.07 -2.31
CA ALA A 101 -54.78 -22.36 -2.81
C ALA A 101 -53.63 -23.22 -3.38
N ALA A 102 -52.58 -22.58 -3.90
CA ALA A 102 -51.33 -23.24 -4.28
C ALA A 102 -50.45 -23.59 -3.06
N GLY A 103 -50.93 -23.37 -1.83
CA GLY A 103 -50.23 -23.68 -0.59
C GLY A 103 -49.16 -22.66 -0.21
N ALA A 104 -49.27 -21.43 -0.72
CA ALA A 104 -48.21 -20.45 -0.70
C ALA A 104 -48.67 -19.08 -0.14
N ALA A 105 -47.72 -18.21 0.19
CA ALA A 105 -48.00 -16.88 0.76
C ALA A 105 -47.56 -15.76 -0.20
N LEU A 106 -48.16 -14.57 -0.08
CA LEU A 106 -47.72 -13.40 -0.83
C LEU A 106 -46.23 -13.13 -0.58
N GLY A 107 -45.47 -13.03 -1.66
CA GLY A 107 -44.02 -12.95 -1.73
C GLY A 107 -43.33 -14.25 -2.16
N SER A 108 -44.03 -15.38 -2.23
CA SER A 108 -43.40 -16.69 -2.53
C SER A 108 -43.34 -17.04 -4.02
N ASP A 109 -42.37 -17.87 -4.40
CA ASP A 109 -42.14 -18.33 -5.78
C ASP A 109 -42.92 -19.62 -6.14
N ILE A 110 -43.76 -20.14 -5.24
CA ILE A 110 -44.48 -21.41 -5.42
C ILE A 110 -45.55 -21.29 -6.51
N SER A 111 -46.07 -20.08 -6.71
CA SER A 111 -47.11 -19.80 -7.69
C SER A 111 -46.96 -18.39 -8.24
N PRO A 112 -47.16 -18.16 -9.56
CA PRO A 112 -47.03 -16.84 -10.18
C PRO A 112 -48.01 -15.80 -9.60
N TYR A 113 -49.08 -16.25 -8.95
CA TYR A 113 -50.05 -15.40 -8.27
C TYR A 113 -49.58 -14.82 -6.93
N CYS A 114 -48.48 -15.34 -6.38
CA CYS A 114 -47.93 -14.95 -5.08
C CYS A 114 -47.02 -13.72 -5.14
N ARG A 115 -46.84 -13.04 -6.27
CA ARG A 115 -45.89 -11.92 -6.39
C ARG A 115 -46.37 -10.68 -5.62
N THR A 116 -45.49 -10.02 -4.87
CA THR A 116 -45.77 -8.70 -4.26
C THR A 116 -45.11 -7.58 -5.06
N ARG A 117 -45.77 -6.41 -5.14
CA ARG A 117 -45.24 -5.23 -5.84
C ARG A 117 -44.15 -4.57 -5.00
N PRO A 118 -42.93 -4.33 -5.51
CA PRO A 118 -42.00 -3.41 -4.87
C PRO A 118 -42.52 -1.97 -4.97
N ARG A 119 -42.41 -1.18 -3.89
CA ARG A 119 -42.70 0.27 -3.92
C ARG A 119 -41.54 1.11 -4.43
N ASP A 120 -40.34 0.54 -4.55
CA ASP A 120 -39.14 1.29 -4.93
C ASP A 120 -38.47 0.71 -6.17
N TYR A 121 -38.18 1.63 -7.08
CA TYR A 121 -37.70 1.47 -8.45
C TYR A 121 -36.17 1.36 -8.49
N THR A 122 -35.62 0.45 -9.29
CA THR A 122 -34.18 0.37 -9.56
C THR A 122 -33.75 1.41 -10.61
N VAL A 123 -32.54 1.93 -10.43
CA VAL A 123 -31.99 3.18 -10.98
C VAL A 123 -31.60 3.12 -12.48
N LEU A 124 -31.88 2.05 -13.22
CA LEU A 124 -31.37 1.95 -14.59
C LEU A 124 -32.34 2.40 -15.69
N LEU A 125 -33.65 2.45 -15.42
CA LEU A 125 -34.64 3.00 -16.34
C LEU A 125 -35.76 3.56 -15.45
N ASN A 126 -36.05 4.85 -15.52
CA ASN A 126 -37.09 5.53 -14.72
C ASN A 126 -38.51 5.11 -15.19
N PHE A 127 -38.71 3.81 -15.41
CA PHE A 127 -39.75 3.17 -16.19
C PHE A 127 -40.03 1.77 -15.60
N SER A 128 -41.29 1.44 -15.35
CA SER A 128 -41.72 0.23 -14.62
C SER A 128 -41.67 -1.04 -15.47
N VAL A 129 -40.47 -1.41 -15.93
CA VAL A 129 -40.23 -2.67 -16.66
C VAL A 129 -39.32 -3.57 -15.84
N TYR A 130 -39.71 -4.84 -15.75
CA TYR A 130 -39.01 -5.82 -14.91
C TYR A 130 -38.53 -6.99 -15.76
N TYR A 131 -37.44 -7.61 -15.32
CA TYR A 131 -36.90 -8.82 -15.92
C TYR A 131 -37.75 -10.04 -15.55
N SER A 132 -38.00 -10.92 -16.50
CA SER A 132 -38.79 -12.14 -16.25
C SER A 132 -37.92 -13.26 -15.68
N TYR A 133 -37.98 -13.48 -14.36
CA TYR A 133 -37.20 -14.52 -13.68
C TYR A 133 -37.58 -15.95 -14.10
N GLU A 134 -38.87 -16.21 -14.36
CA GLU A 134 -39.40 -17.54 -14.69
C GLU A 134 -39.05 -18.01 -16.10
N THR A 135 -39.08 -17.12 -17.09
CA THR A 135 -38.70 -17.49 -18.48
C THR A 135 -37.19 -17.59 -18.66
N CYS A 136 -36.41 -17.13 -17.68
CA CYS A 136 -34.96 -16.99 -17.77
C CYS A 136 -34.14 -17.81 -16.76
N GLY A 137 -34.77 -18.72 -16.02
CA GLY A 137 -34.07 -19.68 -15.15
C GLY A 137 -33.23 -19.07 -14.01
N SER A 138 -33.43 -17.80 -13.67
CA SER A 138 -32.72 -17.17 -12.55
C SER A 138 -33.47 -17.36 -11.24
N VAL A 139 -32.79 -17.94 -10.25
CA VAL A 139 -33.29 -18.10 -8.87
C VAL A 139 -33.26 -16.73 -8.18
N ASN A 140 -34.36 -16.40 -7.50
CA ASN A 140 -34.53 -15.17 -6.74
C ASN A 140 -33.57 -15.17 -5.54
N LEU A 141 -32.41 -14.50 -5.68
CA LEU A 141 -31.26 -14.52 -4.75
C LEU A 141 -31.51 -13.85 -3.37
N TYR A 142 -32.74 -13.48 -3.03
CA TYR A 142 -33.05 -12.67 -1.85
C TYR A 142 -34.12 -13.24 -0.92
N ASP A 143 -34.60 -14.48 -1.13
CA ASP A 143 -35.45 -15.16 -0.14
C ASP A 143 -34.65 -16.21 0.69
N PRO A 144 -34.14 -15.84 1.88
CA PRO A 144 -33.41 -16.76 2.75
C PRO A 144 -34.28 -17.91 3.29
N THR A 145 -35.61 -17.80 3.24
CA THR A 145 -36.52 -18.84 3.74
C THR A 145 -36.66 -20.03 2.77
N ARG A 146 -36.31 -19.83 1.49
CA ARG A 146 -36.24 -20.90 0.49
C ARG A 146 -35.03 -21.79 0.72
N HIS A 147 -33.87 -21.19 0.97
CA HIS A 147 -32.61 -21.94 1.18
C HIS A 147 -32.58 -22.71 2.51
N SER A 148 -33.24 -22.23 3.56
CA SER A 148 -33.37 -22.99 4.82
C SER A 148 -34.21 -24.25 4.65
N LYS A 149 -35.12 -24.31 3.67
CA LYS A 149 -35.99 -25.48 3.42
C LYS A 149 -35.43 -26.45 2.38
N GLU A 150 -34.44 -26.06 1.57
CA GLU A 150 -33.87 -26.90 0.49
C GLU A 150 -33.33 -28.25 0.98
N LEU A 151 -32.68 -28.24 2.14
CA LEU A 151 -32.09 -29.45 2.75
C LEU A 151 -32.74 -29.80 4.09
N GLY A 152 -33.87 -29.18 4.42
CA GLY A 152 -34.57 -29.39 5.69
C GLY A 152 -35.01 -30.84 5.87
N GLY A 153 -34.59 -31.47 6.97
CA GLY A 153 -34.91 -32.86 7.30
C GLY A 153 -34.19 -33.94 6.48
N ASN A 154 -33.28 -33.57 5.58
CA ASN A 154 -32.48 -34.54 4.83
C ASN A 154 -31.48 -35.26 5.75
N ILE A 155 -31.25 -36.54 5.46
CA ILE A 155 -30.18 -37.32 6.08
C ILE A 155 -28.94 -37.24 5.18
N ILE A 156 -27.85 -36.71 5.72
CA ILE A 156 -26.56 -36.55 5.03
C ILE A 156 -25.63 -37.68 5.48
N ARG A 157 -25.16 -38.51 4.55
CA ARG A 157 -24.21 -39.58 4.83
C ARG A 157 -22.81 -39.00 4.97
N ALA A 158 -22.28 -39.01 6.18
CA ALA A 158 -21.00 -38.41 6.51
C ALA A 158 -20.01 -39.45 7.05
N VAL A 159 -18.73 -39.22 6.77
CA VAL A 159 -17.60 -39.92 7.41
C VAL A 159 -16.70 -38.90 8.08
N VAL A 160 -16.08 -39.26 9.19
CA VAL A 160 -15.29 -38.34 10.04
C VAL A 160 -13.88 -38.88 10.21
N ALA A 161 -12.87 -38.01 10.12
CA ALA A 161 -11.50 -38.34 10.52
C ALA A 161 -11.03 -37.38 11.61
N PRO A 162 -10.54 -37.89 12.76
CA PRO A 162 -10.06 -37.05 13.84
C PRO A 162 -8.74 -36.35 13.46
N PHE A 163 -8.64 -35.10 13.84
CA PHE A 163 -7.44 -34.26 13.72
C PHE A 163 -7.50 -33.16 14.79
N VAL A 164 -6.82 -33.36 15.92
CA VAL A 164 -6.81 -32.43 17.05
C VAL A 164 -6.05 -31.15 16.66
N PRO A 165 -6.55 -29.95 16.99
CA PRO A 165 -7.74 -29.65 17.82
C PRO A 165 -9.08 -29.58 17.08
N TRP A 166 -9.07 -29.67 15.75
CA TRP A 166 -10.20 -29.31 14.88
C TRP A 166 -11.34 -30.33 14.84
N VAL A 167 -11.01 -31.63 14.88
CA VAL A 167 -11.95 -32.75 14.97
C VAL A 167 -11.43 -33.71 16.04
N ILE A 168 -12.20 -33.92 17.10
CA ILE A 168 -11.82 -34.67 18.28
C ILE A 168 -12.69 -35.92 18.36
N GLU A 169 -12.07 -37.06 18.67
CA GLU A 169 -12.77 -38.30 18.98
C GLU A 169 -12.79 -38.51 20.50
N ARG A 170 -13.97 -38.78 21.06
CA ARG A 170 -14.19 -39.05 22.49
C ARG A 170 -14.90 -40.38 22.65
N ASN A 171 -14.43 -41.20 23.57
CA ASN A 171 -15.13 -42.43 23.94
C ASN A 171 -16.21 -42.09 24.97
N SER A 172 -17.47 -42.31 24.61
CA SER A 172 -18.60 -42.17 25.52
C SER A 172 -18.54 -43.21 26.64
N SER A 173 -19.10 -42.90 27.80
CA SER A 173 -19.23 -43.83 28.93
C SER A 173 -20.08 -45.07 28.60
N THR A 174 -20.83 -45.01 27.49
CA THR A 174 -21.65 -46.10 26.94
C THR A 174 -20.91 -47.01 25.94
N GLY A 175 -19.64 -46.71 25.63
CA GLY A 175 -18.82 -47.45 24.65
C GLY A 175 -19.01 -47.03 23.20
N ASN A 176 -19.84 -46.02 22.93
CA ASN A 176 -20.00 -45.42 21.60
C ASN A 176 -18.93 -44.34 21.35
N VAL A 177 -18.50 -44.20 20.10
CA VAL A 177 -17.57 -43.15 19.66
C VAL A 177 -18.35 -41.87 19.38
N GLU A 178 -18.02 -40.79 20.09
CA GLU A 178 -18.58 -39.45 19.90
C GLU A 178 -17.52 -38.54 19.26
N TYR A 179 -17.93 -37.71 18.30
CA TYR A 179 -17.07 -36.74 17.65
C TYR A 179 -17.41 -35.32 18.12
N GLY A 180 -16.41 -34.44 18.17
CA GLY A 180 -16.55 -33.03 18.54
C GLY A 180 -15.44 -32.17 17.94
N GLY A 181 -15.31 -30.93 18.40
CA GLY A 181 -14.23 -30.01 18.00
C GLY A 181 -14.72 -28.91 17.06
N PRO A 182 -13.95 -27.82 16.88
CA PRO A 182 -14.40 -26.62 16.17
C PRO A 182 -14.97 -26.88 14.77
N SER A 183 -14.30 -27.71 13.97
CA SER A 183 -14.72 -28.01 12.59
C SER A 183 -15.98 -28.89 12.54
N TYR A 184 -16.10 -29.83 13.48
CA TYR A 184 -17.25 -30.72 13.57
C TYR A 184 -18.49 -30.00 14.13
N ASP A 185 -18.33 -29.28 15.23
CA ASP A 185 -19.39 -28.53 15.92
C ASP A 185 -19.91 -27.37 15.04
N PHE A 186 -19.02 -26.76 14.27
CA PHE A 186 -19.40 -25.79 13.25
C PHE A 186 -20.30 -26.40 12.18
N LEU A 187 -19.94 -27.57 11.64
CA LEU A 187 -20.78 -28.24 10.65
C LEU A 187 -22.13 -28.67 11.25
N GLN A 188 -22.17 -29.14 12.49
CA GLN A 188 -23.44 -29.41 13.18
C GLN A 188 -24.29 -28.14 13.32
N SER A 189 -23.67 -27.00 13.66
CA SER A 189 -24.36 -25.71 13.75
C SER A 189 -24.90 -25.25 12.39
N VAL A 190 -24.18 -25.52 11.30
CA VAL A 190 -24.64 -25.28 9.92
C VAL A 190 -25.90 -26.08 9.61
N LEU A 191 -25.99 -27.34 10.05
CA LEU A 191 -27.16 -28.18 9.80
C LEU A 191 -28.43 -27.72 10.52
N ASN A 192 -28.26 -27.04 11.65
CA ASN A 192 -29.35 -26.42 12.41
C ASN A 192 -29.92 -25.17 11.75
N LEU A 193 -29.28 -24.64 10.69
CA LEU A 193 -29.81 -23.51 9.91
C LEU A 193 -30.91 -23.95 8.93
N PHE A 194 -31.07 -25.26 8.70
CA PHE A 194 -32.15 -25.80 7.88
C PHE A 194 -33.43 -26.02 8.71
N ASP A 195 -34.58 -25.88 8.09
CA ASP A 195 -35.90 -26.04 8.73
C ASP A 195 -36.73 -27.12 8.01
N PRO A 196 -36.96 -28.30 8.63
CA PRO A 196 -36.40 -28.74 9.91
C PRO A 196 -34.89 -29.05 9.82
N PRO A 197 -34.14 -29.11 10.94
CA PRO A 197 -32.69 -29.36 10.92
C PRO A 197 -32.31 -30.62 10.13
N ALA A 198 -31.27 -30.51 9.30
CA ALA A 198 -30.70 -31.65 8.58
C ALA A 198 -29.94 -32.56 9.56
N GLN A 199 -29.93 -33.87 9.31
CA GLN A 199 -29.32 -34.85 10.22
C GLN A 199 -28.11 -35.53 9.58
N LEU A 200 -27.06 -35.75 10.37
CA LEU A 200 -25.91 -36.55 9.96
C LEU A 200 -26.16 -38.03 10.24
N ASN A 201 -25.93 -38.88 9.24
CA ASN A 201 -25.77 -40.31 9.43
C ASN A 201 -24.29 -40.66 9.27
N LEU A 202 -23.62 -40.95 10.39
CA LEU A 202 -22.21 -41.29 10.41
C LEU A 202 -22.00 -42.73 9.96
N LEU A 203 -21.30 -42.90 8.83
CA LEU A 203 -20.96 -44.22 8.30
C LEU A 203 -19.62 -44.71 8.87
N PRO A 204 -19.47 -46.03 9.11
CA PRO A 204 -18.20 -46.58 9.59
C PRO A 204 -17.14 -46.58 8.48
N GLY A 205 -15.93 -46.16 8.83
CA GLY A 205 -14.76 -46.16 7.94
C GLY A 205 -14.57 -44.86 7.15
N TRP A 206 -13.31 -44.44 7.00
CA TRP A 206 -12.95 -43.15 6.39
C TRP A 206 -13.02 -43.12 4.85
N ALA A 207 -12.70 -44.24 4.20
CA ALA A 207 -12.71 -44.36 2.74
C ALA A 207 -12.94 -45.82 2.35
N THR A 208 -13.56 -46.06 1.20
CA THR A 208 -13.79 -47.39 0.66
C THR A 208 -12.47 -48.05 0.26
N GLU A 209 -12.41 -49.38 0.36
CA GLU A 209 -11.20 -50.13 0.00
C GLU A 209 -10.80 -49.93 -1.47
N GLN A 210 -11.79 -49.82 -2.36
CA GLN A 210 -11.57 -49.53 -3.78
C GLN A 210 -10.87 -48.17 -3.99
N SER A 211 -11.32 -47.13 -3.29
CA SER A 211 -10.71 -45.79 -3.38
C SER A 211 -9.32 -45.75 -2.72
N ARG A 212 -9.09 -46.50 -1.64
CA ARG A 212 -7.78 -46.60 -0.98
C ARG A 212 -6.72 -47.31 -1.82
N GLN A 213 -7.12 -48.30 -2.62
CA GLN A 213 -6.19 -48.97 -3.56
C GLN A 213 -5.78 -48.05 -4.73
N ARG A 214 -6.63 -47.08 -5.08
CA ARG A 214 -6.39 -46.15 -6.20
C ARG A 214 -5.53 -44.95 -5.81
N PHE A 215 -5.62 -44.46 -4.58
CA PHE A 215 -4.92 -43.26 -4.13
C PHE A 215 -4.04 -43.52 -2.91
N ARG A 216 -2.77 -43.08 -2.97
CA ARG A 216 -1.81 -43.19 -1.85
C ARG A 216 -2.27 -42.44 -0.59
N SER A 217 -3.01 -41.34 -0.75
CA SER A 217 -3.56 -40.56 0.38
C SER A 217 -4.98 -41.01 0.70
N SER A 218 -5.20 -41.47 1.93
CA SER A 218 -6.52 -41.86 2.44
C SER A 218 -7.53 -40.70 2.41
N TYR A 219 -7.07 -39.46 2.59
CA TYR A 219 -7.90 -38.25 2.47
C TYR A 219 -8.35 -38.01 1.03
N THR A 220 -7.46 -38.20 0.05
CA THR A 220 -7.84 -38.10 -1.37
C THR A 220 -8.80 -39.22 -1.78
N ALA A 221 -8.67 -40.41 -1.19
CA ALA A 221 -9.63 -41.50 -1.38
C ALA A 221 -11.04 -41.12 -0.90
N CYS A 222 -11.18 -40.43 0.23
CA CYS A 222 -12.48 -39.92 0.71
C CYS A 222 -13.12 -38.91 -0.26
N VAL A 223 -12.33 -37.96 -0.78
CA VAL A 223 -12.81 -37.00 -1.79
C VAL A 223 -13.35 -37.71 -3.03
N HIS A 224 -12.67 -38.76 -3.49
CA HIS A 224 -13.15 -39.59 -4.60
C HIS A 224 -14.44 -40.34 -4.25
N ASP A 225 -14.58 -40.85 -3.03
CA ASP A 225 -15.83 -41.50 -2.58
C ASP A 225 -17.02 -40.53 -2.55
N VAL A 226 -16.79 -39.24 -2.25
CA VAL A 226 -17.82 -38.20 -2.37
C VAL A 226 -18.18 -37.95 -3.84
N ALA A 227 -17.19 -37.89 -4.73
CA ALA A 227 -17.40 -37.71 -6.16
C ALA A 227 -18.24 -38.83 -6.81
N VAL A 228 -18.02 -40.07 -6.36
CA VAL A 228 -18.72 -41.26 -6.88
C VAL A 228 -20.08 -41.46 -6.20
N GLY A 229 -20.39 -40.70 -5.14
CA GLY A 229 -21.67 -40.76 -4.43
C GLY A 229 -21.76 -41.85 -3.34
N ASN A 230 -20.62 -42.42 -2.94
CA ASN A 230 -20.55 -43.35 -1.81
C ASN A 230 -20.83 -42.62 -0.48
N PHE A 231 -20.30 -41.41 -0.34
CA PHE A 231 -20.54 -40.51 0.78
C PHE A 231 -21.09 -39.18 0.28
N ASP A 232 -21.82 -38.47 1.13
CA ASP A 232 -22.33 -37.13 0.79
C ASP A 232 -21.36 -36.02 1.21
N VAL A 233 -20.63 -36.22 2.32
CA VAL A 233 -19.62 -35.30 2.86
C VAL A 233 -18.51 -36.05 3.60
N CYS A 234 -17.25 -35.58 3.48
CA CYS A 234 -16.16 -36.01 4.38
C CYS A 234 -15.88 -34.91 5.41
N ILE A 235 -16.06 -35.19 6.69
CA ILE A 235 -15.82 -34.25 7.79
C ILE A 235 -14.40 -34.44 8.29
N ALA A 236 -13.49 -33.68 7.67
CA ALA A 236 -12.16 -33.41 8.19
C ALA A 236 -11.65 -32.12 7.54
N ASP A 237 -10.57 -31.59 8.10
CA ASP A 237 -9.89 -30.43 7.55
C ASP A 237 -9.05 -30.85 6.33
N LEU A 238 -9.69 -30.92 5.16
CA LEU A 238 -9.01 -31.27 3.91
C LEU A 238 -8.46 -30.04 3.21
N TRP A 239 -7.15 -30.06 2.92
CA TRP A 239 -6.53 -29.13 2.00
C TRP A 239 -7.19 -29.16 0.61
N LEU A 240 -7.69 -28.00 0.18
CA LEU A 240 -8.24 -27.77 -1.15
C LEU A 240 -7.09 -27.64 -2.16
N THR A 241 -6.74 -28.75 -2.80
CA THR A 241 -5.72 -28.79 -3.85
C THR A 241 -6.38 -28.85 -5.23
N PRO A 242 -5.71 -28.38 -6.30
CA PRO A 242 -6.23 -28.49 -7.66
C PRO A 242 -6.57 -29.94 -8.05
N ALA A 243 -5.80 -30.91 -7.58
CA ALA A 243 -6.05 -32.34 -7.84
C ALA A 243 -7.35 -32.83 -7.18
N ARG A 244 -7.64 -32.40 -5.95
CA ARG A 244 -8.87 -32.78 -5.23
C ARG A 244 -10.10 -32.04 -5.74
N HIS A 245 -9.95 -30.77 -6.12
CA HIS A 245 -11.05 -29.97 -6.66
C HIS A 245 -11.55 -30.48 -8.03
N ARG A 246 -10.70 -31.18 -8.79
CA ARG A 246 -11.11 -31.90 -10.01
C ARG A 246 -11.93 -33.16 -9.74
N LEU A 247 -11.93 -33.68 -8.51
CA LEU A 247 -12.66 -34.90 -8.15
C LEU A 247 -14.05 -34.57 -7.62
N ALA A 248 -14.16 -33.67 -6.63
CA ALA A 248 -15.43 -33.31 -6.01
C ALA A 248 -15.51 -31.81 -5.72
N TRP A 249 -16.74 -31.33 -5.52
CA TRP A 249 -17.00 -29.99 -5.02
C TRP A 249 -16.56 -29.85 -3.56
N PHE A 250 -16.24 -28.63 -3.17
CA PHE A 250 -15.89 -28.28 -1.79
C PHE A 250 -16.80 -27.15 -1.32
N LEU A 251 -17.11 -27.14 -0.02
CA LEU A 251 -17.82 -26.04 0.62
C LEU A 251 -16.94 -24.77 0.64
N PRO A 252 -17.52 -23.59 0.96
CA PRO A 252 -16.74 -22.39 1.21
C PRO A 252 -15.61 -22.65 2.21
N THR A 253 -14.47 -21.98 2.01
CA THR A 253 -13.30 -22.16 2.87
C THR A 253 -13.62 -21.77 4.30
N ILE A 254 -13.34 -22.67 5.23
CA ILE A 254 -13.64 -22.48 6.66
C ILE A 254 -12.43 -21.87 7.38
N ARG A 255 -11.23 -22.35 7.04
CA ARG A 255 -9.97 -21.82 7.57
C ARG A 255 -8.83 -21.97 6.57
N GLN A 256 -7.68 -21.39 6.89
CA GLN A 256 -6.44 -21.53 6.12
C GLN A 256 -5.34 -22.11 7.00
N ASP A 257 -4.51 -22.97 6.41
CA ASP A 257 -3.31 -23.54 7.02
C ASP A 257 -2.10 -22.75 6.51
N LEU A 258 -1.28 -22.23 7.43
CA LEU A 258 -0.15 -21.36 7.14
C LEU A 258 1.16 -22.12 7.30
N PHE A 259 1.97 -22.20 6.23
CA PHE A 259 3.20 -22.98 6.20
C PHE A 259 4.44 -22.11 6.36
N TYR A 260 5.32 -22.53 7.27
CA TYR A 260 6.57 -21.85 7.60
C TYR A 260 7.76 -22.81 7.46
N LEU A 261 8.95 -22.24 7.25
CA LEU A 261 10.20 -22.98 7.36
C LEU A 261 10.56 -23.12 8.84
N VAL A 262 10.90 -24.33 9.26
CA VAL A 262 11.31 -24.63 10.63
C VAL A 262 12.69 -25.29 10.64
N VAL A 263 13.58 -24.77 11.48
CA VAL A 263 14.98 -25.23 11.61
C VAL A 263 15.37 -25.40 13.08
N PRO A 264 16.30 -26.33 13.40
CA PRO A 264 16.84 -26.47 14.74
C PRO A 264 17.81 -25.31 15.08
N ARG A 265 17.61 -24.61 16.20
CA ARG A 265 18.50 -23.55 16.72
C ARG A 265 18.89 -23.77 18.18
N LYS A 266 20.06 -23.24 18.56
CA LYS A 266 20.56 -23.18 19.94
C LYS A 266 20.66 -21.72 20.38
N PHE A 267 20.31 -21.42 21.63
CA PHE A 267 20.52 -20.11 22.23
C PHE A 267 21.95 -20.03 22.81
N GLU A 268 22.74 -19.04 22.42
CA GLU A 268 24.09 -18.82 22.99
C GLU A 268 24.02 -18.18 24.39
N GLU A 269 24.79 -18.72 25.33
CA GLU A 269 24.92 -18.17 26.69
C GLU A 269 25.81 -16.92 26.71
N VAL A 270 25.39 -15.88 27.44
CA VAL A 270 26.01 -14.55 27.38
C VAL A 270 27.09 -14.40 28.46
N THR A 271 28.33 -14.09 28.08
CA THR A 271 29.50 -13.97 28.99
C THR A 271 29.77 -12.51 29.45
N LEU A 272 30.50 -12.30 30.55
CA LEU A 272 30.79 -10.96 31.10
C LEU A 272 31.59 -10.06 30.12
N LEU A 273 32.47 -10.67 29.32
CA LEU A 273 33.24 -9.96 28.28
C LEU A 273 32.33 -9.40 27.18
N SER A 274 31.26 -10.13 26.83
CA SER A 274 30.29 -9.68 25.84
C SER A 274 29.54 -8.42 26.28
N TYR A 275 29.34 -8.21 27.59
CA TYR A 275 28.73 -6.99 28.13
C TYR A 275 29.67 -5.77 28.06
N LEU A 276 30.97 -5.96 28.30
CA LEU A 276 31.96 -4.88 28.27
C LEU A 276 32.24 -4.34 26.86
N GLN A 277 32.04 -5.16 25.83
CA GLN A 277 32.28 -4.77 24.43
C GLN A 277 31.10 -4.01 23.80
N ARG A 278 29.90 -4.09 24.37
CA ARG A 278 28.67 -3.49 23.80
C ARG A 278 28.78 -2.00 23.46
N PRO A 279 29.37 -1.13 24.31
CA PRO A 279 29.49 0.30 24.00
C PRO A 279 30.36 0.60 22.77
N PHE A 280 31.22 -0.35 22.36
CA PHE A 280 32.13 -0.17 21.23
C PHE A 280 31.60 -0.75 19.92
N LEU A 281 30.51 -1.53 19.95
CA LEU A 281 29.89 -2.15 18.77
C LEU A 281 29.41 -1.16 17.69
N PRO A 282 28.94 0.07 17.99
CA PRO A 282 28.40 0.96 16.95
C PRO A 282 29.38 1.31 15.83
N PHE A 283 30.70 1.18 16.07
CA PHE A 283 31.72 1.29 15.04
C PHE A 283 32.58 0.02 14.99
N THR A 284 33.03 -0.34 13.79
CA THR A 284 33.99 -1.43 13.63
C THR A 284 35.33 -1.07 14.30
N PRO A 285 36.14 -2.06 14.71
CA PRO A 285 37.48 -1.80 15.24
C PRO A 285 38.34 -0.94 14.31
N ASP A 286 38.18 -1.11 12.99
CA ASP A 286 38.88 -0.31 11.98
C ASP A 286 38.44 1.16 11.98
N ALA A 287 37.14 1.42 12.16
CA ALA A 287 36.61 2.77 12.25
C ALA A 287 37.09 3.46 13.55
N TRP A 288 37.11 2.75 14.68
CA TRP A 288 37.69 3.26 15.92
C TRP A 288 39.18 3.58 15.79
N LEU A 289 39.94 2.71 15.11
CA LEU A 289 41.34 2.96 14.81
C LEU A 289 41.51 4.20 13.92
N GLY A 290 40.62 4.39 12.95
CA GLY A 290 40.57 5.59 12.10
C GLY A 290 40.33 6.88 12.90
N VAL A 291 39.35 6.87 13.81
CA VAL A 291 39.07 8.01 14.71
C VAL A 291 40.29 8.29 15.60
N PHE A 292 40.88 7.25 16.19
CA PHE A 292 42.07 7.38 17.03
C PHE A 292 43.25 8.00 16.25
N ALA A 293 43.53 7.49 15.05
CA ALA A 293 44.60 8.00 14.20
C ALA A 293 44.36 9.46 13.77
N PHE A 294 43.12 9.80 13.44
CA PHE A 294 42.74 11.17 13.08
C PHE A 294 42.94 12.14 14.25
N LEU A 295 42.49 11.81 15.45
CA LEU A 295 42.65 12.66 16.64
C LEU A 295 44.12 12.89 16.99
N CYS A 296 44.92 11.83 17.01
CA CYS A 296 46.37 11.93 17.24
C CYS A 296 47.09 12.76 16.15
N GLY A 297 46.71 12.56 14.89
CA GLY A 297 47.23 13.35 13.77
C GLY A 297 46.87 14.82 13.89
N LEU A 298 45.63 15.13 14.24
CA LEU A 298 45.14 16.50 14.42
C LEU A 298 45.86 17.22 15.57
N SER A 299 46.03 16.56 16.72
CA SER A 299 46.79 17.13 17.85
C SER A 299 48.24 17.44 17.46
N THR A 300 48.86 16.59 16.64
CA THR A 300 50.22 16.80 16.14
C THR A 300 50.29 18.00 15.20
N VAL A 301 49.32 18.15 14.30
CA VAL A 301 49.24 19.30 13.38
C VAL A 301 49.05 20.61 14.14
N LEU A 302 48.16 20.65 15.14
CA LEU A 302 47.93 21.84 15.96
C LEU A 302 49.19 22.25 16.74
N TRP A 303 49.91 21.26 17.27
CA TRP A 303 51.21 21.48 17.92
C TRP A 303 52.27 22.04 16.93
N LEU A 304 52.31 21.54 15.69
CA LEU A 304 53.22 22.05 14.65
C LEU A 304 52.86 23.48 14.18
N VAL A 305 51.57 23.79 14.02
CA VAL A 305 51.11 25.15 13.67
C VAL A 305 51.53 26.14 14.76
N ARG A 306 51.37 25.77 16.03
CA ARG A 306 51.82 26.57 17.18
C ARG A 306 53.32 26.85 17.11
N LEU A 307 54.14 25.84 16.83
CA LEU A 307 55.59 25.99 16.67
C LEU A 307 55.95 26.97 15.53
N CYS A 308 55.21 26.93 14.42
CA CYS A 308 55.43 27.79 13.26
C CYS A 308 55.04 29.26 13.50
N GLU A 309 54.01 29.53 14.28
CA GLU A 309 53.51 30.89 14.56
C GLU A 309 54.29 31.64 15.67
N THR A 310 55.15 30.95 16.43
CA THR A 310 55.98 31.61 17.45
C THR A 310 57.02 32.56 16.81
N PRO A 311 57.03 33.86 17.15
CA PRO A 311 57.93 34.84 16.54
C PRO A 311 59.40 34.58 16.92
N ALA A 312 60.32 34.83 15.98
CA ALA A 312 61.74 34.49 16.10
C ALA A 312 62.48 35.11 17.30
N LYS A 313 61.93 36.16 17.95
CA LYS A 313 62.50 36.79 19.15
C LYS A 313 62.35 35.94 20.43
N GLU A 314 61.41 34.99 20.46
CA GLU A 314 61.21 34.04 21.58
C GLU A 314 61.86 32.67 21.32
N ARG A 315 62.54 32.48 20.19
CA ARG A 315 63.27 31.24 19.87
C ARG A 315 64.64 31.14 20.57
N GLN A 316 64.70 31.40 21.89
CA GLN A 316 65.86 30.99 22.67
C GLN A 316 65.78 29.49 22.93
N GLY A 317 66.23 28.72 21.93
CA GLY A 317 66.27 27.26 21.96
C GLY A 317 64.98 26.63 21.48
N CYS A 318 65.05 25.80 20.44
CA CYS A 318 63.94 24.93 20.06
C CYS A 318 63.86 23.81 21.11
N GLN A 319 63.25 24.09 22.26
CA GLN A 319 62.96 23.10 23.30
C GLN A 319 61.55 22.54 23.06
N TRP A 320 61.47 21.57 22.14
CA TRP A 320 60.42 20.55 22.07
C TRP A 320 60.16 19.95 23.46
N SER A 321 59.10 20.40 24.12
CA SER A 321 58.62 19.83 25.38
C SER A 321 57.55 18.77 25.09
N LEU A 322 57.82 17.52 25.50
CA LEU A 322 56.82 16.44 25.47
C LEU A 322 55.58 16.78 26.31
N GLU A 323 55.72 17.66 27.30
CA GLU A 323 54.63 18.14 28.14
C GLU A 323 53.64 19.00 27.35
N GLU A 324 54.13 19.79 26.39
CA GLU A 324 53.28 20.61 25.52
C GLU A 324 52.51 19.75 24.51
N LEU A 325 53.18 18.78 23.86
CA LEU A 325 52.49 17.84 22.96
C LEU A 325 51.42 17.04 23.72
N GLY A 326 51.73 16.61 24.95
CA GLY A 326 50.76 15.95 25.84
C GLY A 326 49.56 16.82 26.17
N THR A 327 49.76 18.13 26.32
CA THR A 327 48.67 19.09 26.57
C THR A 327 47.76 19.25 25.35
N PHE A 328 48.32 19.34 24.13
CA PHE A 328 47.53 19.38 22.91
C PHE A 328 46.76 18.07 22.66
N LEU A 329 47.41 16.92 22.87
CA LEU A 329 46.74 15.62 22.81
C LEU A 329 45.59 15.56 23.82
N PHE A 330 45.84 15.89 25.09
CA PHE A 330 44.80 15.89 26.11
C PHE A 330 43.62 16.79 25.72
N ASN A 331 43.87 18.03 25.29
CA ASN A 331 42.81 18.97 24.95
C ASN A 331 41.99 18.50 23.73
N THR A 332 42.61 18.00 22.66
CA THR A 332 41.88 17.49 21.49
C THR A 332 41.02 16.27 21.84
N TRP A 333 41.55 15.34 22.64
CA TRP A 333 40.82 14.16 23.07
C TRP A 333 39.69 14.51 24.04
N HIS A 334 39.95 15.43 24.98
CA HIS A 334 38.96 15.96 25.91
C HIS A 334 37.79 16.63 25.18
N ASP A 335 38.09 17.50 24.21
CA ASP A 335 37.10 18.19 23.37
C ASP A 335 36.23 17.21 22.57
N PHE A 336 36.85 16.19 21.95
CA PHE A 336 36.13 15.13 21.25
C PHE A 336 35.19 14.35 22.18
N LEU A 337 35.66 13.97 23.37
CA LEU A 337 34.88 13.18 24.34
C LEU A 337 33.74 13.98 24.98
N LEU A 338 33.90 15.29 25.16
CA LEU A 338 32.83 16.17 25.66
C LEU A 338 31.88 16.68 24.57
N GLY A 339 32.20 16.43 23.30
CA GLY A 339 31.41 16.93 22.17
C GLY A 339 31.47 18.46 22.01
N GLN A 340 32.56 19.09 22.45
CA GLN A 340 32.74 20.55 22.44
C GLN A 340 34.09 20.94 21.82
N SER A 341 34.20 22.14 21.25
CA SER A 341 35.48 22.69 20.78
C SER A 341 35.92 23.86 21.66
N SER A 342 36.94 23.67 22.50
CA SER A 342 37.44 24.69 23.43
C SER A 342 38.63 25.51 22.88
N HIS A 343 39.05 25.25 21.64
CA HIS A 343 40.17 25.95 21.01
C HIS A 343 39.94 27.48 20.88
N GLU A 344 40.91 28.26 21.37
CA GLU A 344 40.90 29.74 21.36
C GLU A 344 40.66 30.30 19.94
N VAL A 345 39.44 30.78 19.68
CA VAL A 345 38.98 31.33 18.39
C VAL A 345 39.65 32.68 18.05
N GLU A 346 40.41 33.26 18.98
CA GLU A 346 40.96 34.61 18.88
C GLU A 346 42.26 34.71 18.05
N ARG A 347 42.93 33.59 17.73
CA ARG A 347 44.20 33.58 17.00
C ARG A 347 44.05 33.32 15.50
N GLY A 348 43.62 34.33 14.75
CA GLY A 348 43.74 34.35 13.28
C GLY A 348 42.79 33.43 12.50
N LEU A 349 42.84 33.52 11.16
CA LEU A 349 41.90 32.83 10.25
C LEU A 349 42.09 31.29 10.25
N ALA A 350 43.33 30.82 10.36
CA ALA A 350 43.66 29.39 10.31
C ALA A 350 43.01 28.63 11.48
N HIS A 351 43.19 29.09 12.73
CA HIS A 351 42.60 28.46 13.91
C HIS A 351 41.07 28.43 13.88
N LYS A 352 40.43 29.45 13.29
CA LYS A 352 38.97 29.48 13.11
C LYS A 352 38.49 28.41 12.14
N LEU A 353 39.15 28.27 10.99
CA LEU A 353 38.83 27.23 10.02
C LEU A 353 39.07 25.83 10.58
N PHE A 354 40.16 25.65 11.36
CA PHE A 354 40.44 24.39 12.04
C PHE A 354 39.39 24.04 13.10
N SER A 355 39.03 25.00 13.95
CA SER A 355 38.00 24.80 14.98
C SER A 355 36.64 24.45 14.36
N LEU A 356 36.28 25.10 13.25
CA LEU A 356 35.05 24.79 12.50
C LEU A 356 35.10 23.36 11.92
N ALA A 357 36.20 22.97 11.28
CA ALA A 357 36.35 21.64 10.71
C ALA A 357 36.34 20.53 11.78
N PHE A 358 36.99 20.77 12.92
CA PHE A 358 37.00 19.84 14.04
C PHE A 358 35.64 19.71 14.71
N SER A 359 34.92 20.82 14.90
CA SER A 359 33.54 20.82 15.40
C SER A 359 32.60 20.04 14.49
N PHE A 360 32.75 20.20 13.17
CA PHE A 360 32.00 19.42 12.20
C PHE A 360 32.31 17.92 12.27
N PHE A 361 33.59 17.55 12.42
CA PHE A 361 34.00 16.16 12.60
C PHE A 361 33.40 15.53 13.87
N ILE A 362 33.43 16.24 15.01
CA ILE A 362 32.80 15.81 16.26
C ILE A 362 31.30 15.59 16.05
N LEU A 363 30.61 16.54 15.43
CA LEU A 363 29.17 16.48 15.17
C LEU A 363 28.81 15.25 14.32
N VAL A 364 29.52 15.02 13.22
CA VAL A 364 29.26 13.89 12.31
C VAL A 364 29.56 12.55 13.01
N THR A 365 30.65 12.47 13.76
CA THR A 365 31.03 11.23 14.47
C THR A 365 30.03 10.89 15.56
N LEU A 366 29.62 11.88 16.37
CA LEU A 366 28.62 11.70 17.42
C LEU A 366 27.25 11.32 16.86
N ALA A 367 26.80 12.00 15.78
CA ALA A 367 25.54 11.69 15.11
C ALA A 367 25.55 10.29 14.48
N SER A 368 26.68 9.87 13.91
CA SER A 368 26.83 8.53 13.31
C SER A 368 26.85 7.44 14.38
N TYR A 369 27.52 7.72 15.52
CA TYR A 369 27.55 6.82 16.67
C TYR A 369 26.14 6.64 17.27
N THR A 370 25.39 7.73 17.49
CA THR A 370 24.04 7.65 18.05
C THR A 370 23.04 7.00 17.09
N ALA A 371 23.15 7.26 15.78
CA ALA A 371 22.34 6.60 14.77
C ALA A 371 22.60 5.08 14.71
N SER A 372 23.86 4.68 14.75
CA SER A 372 24.25 3.25 14.70
C SER A 372 23.86 2.52 15.99
N LEU A 373 24.04 3.17 17.14
CA LEU A 373 23.60 2.65 18.43
C LEU A 373 22.07 2.48 18.48
N ALA A 374 21.32 3.47 18.00
CA ALA A 374 19.85 3.38 17.93
C ALA A 374 19.41 2.20 17.03
N SER A 375 20.06 2.02 15.87
CA SER A 375 19.77 0.87 15.00
C SER A 375 20.07 -0.47 15.68
N MET A 376 21.16 -0.58 16.45
CA MET A 376 21.51 -1.82 17.14
C MET A 376 20.60 -2.13 18.32
N LEU A 377 20.09 -1.11 19.01
CA LEU A 377 19.12 -1.29 20.10
C LEU A 377 17.75 -1.75 19.60
N VAL A 378 17.45 -1.53 18.32
CA VAL A 378 16.21 -1.96 17.65
C VAL A 378 16.32 -3.40 17.11
N VAL A 379 17.53 -3.93 16.89
CA VAL A 379 17.73 -5.29 16.35
C VAL A 379 17.76 -6.32 17.49
N GLN A 380 16.81 -7.26 17.41
CA GLN A 380 16.55 -8.30 18.39
C GLN A 380 17.74 -9.27 18.56
N ARG A 381 17.77 -10.00 19.69
CA ARG A 381 18.57 -11.21 19.84
C ARG A 381 18.05 -12.29 18.88
N GLU A 382 18.48 -12.27 17.64
CA GLU A 382 18.27 -13.40 16.74
C GLU A 382 19.10 -14.58 17.25
N ALA A 383 18.47 -15.75 17.40
CA ALA A 383 19.19 -16.99 17.57
C ALA A 383 20.08 -17.19 16.33
N SER A 384 21.40 -17.17 16.46
CA SER A 384 22.31 -17.34 15.32
C SER A 384 22.09 -18.71 14.69
N GLY A 385 21.65 -18.73 13.43
CA GLY A 385 21.42 -19.95 12.66
C GLY A 385 22.00 -19.85 11.25
N GLU A 386 22.50 -20.96 10.71
CA GLU A 386 23.06 -21.05 9.35
C GLU A 386 21.99 -20.82 8.26
N ILE A 387 20.69 -21.00 8.61
CA ILE A 387 19.54 -20.89 7.71
C ILE A 387 18.52 -19.92 8.33
N ASN A 388 18.29 -18.78 7.68
CA ASN A 388 17.29 -17.77 8.09
C ASN A 388 16.10 -17.71 7.13
N SER A 389 16.27 -18.13 5.88
CA SER A 389 15.26 -18.11 4.83
C SER A 389 15.25 -19.42 4.02
N ILE A 390 14.23 -19.60 3.18
CA ILE A 390 14.19 -20.74 2.26
C ILE A 390 15.27 -20.62 1.17
N GLU A 391 15.63 -19.39 0.79
CA GLU A 391 16.73 -19.10 -0.14
C GLU A 391 18.09 -19.54 0.43
N ASP A 392 18.32 -19.34 1.74
CA ASP A 392 19.53 -19.81 2.41
C ASP A 392 19.59 -21.35 2.41
N ALA A 393 18.45 -22.00 2.67
CA ALA A 393 18.36 -23.47 2.63
C ALA A 393 18.65 -24.04 1.23
N ILE A 394 18.16 -23.37 0.18
CA ILE A 394 18.43 -23.72 -1.21
C ILE A 394 19.91 -23.51 -1.54
N THR A 395 20.48 -22.37 -1.14
CA THR A 395 21.89 -22.03 -1.40
C THR A 395 22.85 -22.98 -0.68
N ALA A 396 22.51 -23.37 0.55
CA ALA A 396 23.24 -24.36 1.33
C ALA A 396 23.05 -25.80 0.81
N GLY A 397 22.12 -26.04 -0.13
CA GLY A 397 21.86 -27.35 -0.71
C GLY A 397 21.30 -28.38 0.27
N VAL A 398 20.57 -27.93 1.29
CA VAL A 398 20.08 -28.84 2.35
C VAL A 398 18.76 -29.52 1.96
N PRO A 399 18.56 -30.81 2.31
CA PRO A 399 17.30 -31.49 2.12
C PRO A 399 16.22 -30.95 3.08
N ILE A 400 15.04 -30.65 2.53
CA ILE A 400 13.90 -30.05 3.22
C ILE A 400 12.75 -31.07 3.32
N CYS A 401 12.29 -31.38 4.53
CA CYS A 401 11.11 -32.23 4.73
C CYS A 401 9.82 -31.48 4.42
N ALA A 402 8.93 -32.06 3.62
CA ALA A 402 7.62 -31.47 3.30
C ALA A 402 6.51 -32.53 3.19
N PRO A 403 5.23 -32.18 3.41
CA PRO A 403 4.12 -33.10 3.24
C PRO A 403 3.99 -33.58 1.79
N ALA A 404 3.93 -34.89 1.57
CA ALA A 404 3.92 -35.51 0.24
C ALA A 404 2.83 -34.98 -0.70
N VAL A 405 1.68 -34.55 -0.15
CA VAL A 405 0.56 -33.98 -0.92
C VAL A 405 0.90 -32.60 -1.51
N LEU A 406 1.78 -31.84 -0.86
CA LEU A 406 2.18 -30.48 -1.26
C LEU A 406 3.57 -30.44 -1.91
N THR A 407 4.36 -31.51 -1.83
CA THR A 407 5.67 -31.59 -2.48
C THR A 407 5.64 -31.22 -3.97
N PRO A 408 4.65 -31.62 -4.80
CA PRO A 408 4.59 -31.19 -6.20
C PRO A 408 4.42 -29.67 -6.33
N THR A 409 3.62 -29.05 -5.46
CA THR A 409 3.43 -27.60 -5.40
C THR A 409 4.73 -26.91 -5.00
N PHE A 410 5.38 -27.37 -3.93
CA PHE A 410 6.64 -26.80 -3.46
C PHE A 410 7.79 -27.00 -4.45
N SER A 411 7.85 -28.13 -5.15
CA SER A 411 8.83 -28.37 -6.22
C SER A 411 8.62 -27.43 -7.41
N THR A 412 7.38 -27.03 -7.68
CA THR A 412 7.07 -26.05 -8.72
C THR A 412 7.46 -24.63 -8.29
N LEU A 413 7.24 -24.28 -7.02
CA LEU A 413 7.56 -22.96 -6.46
C LEU A 413 9.06 -22.78 -6.21
N PHE A 414 9.74 -23.82 -5.73
CA PHE A 414 11.14 -23.83 -5.30
C PHE A 414 11.92 -24.91 -6.08
N GLY A 415 12.02 -24.77 -7.40
CA GLY A 415 12.59 -25.79 -8.29
C GLY A 415 14.07 -26.17 -8.04
N ALA A 416 14.80 -25.37 -7.26
CA ALA A 416 16.18 -25.65 -6.86
C ALA A 416 16.30 -26.37 -5.49
N ALA A 417 15.20 -26.51 -4.74
CA ALA A 417 15.18 -27.15 -3.44
C ALA A 417 15.08 -28.68 -3.56
N THR A 418 15.71 -29.41 -2.63
CA THR A 418 15.58 -30.88 -2.53
C THR A 418 14.57 -31.24 -1.46
N PHE A 419 13.43 -31.83 -1.84
CA PHE A 419 12.37 -32.20 -0.91
C PHE A 419 12.41 -33.67 -0.50
N VAL A 420 12.10 -33.93 0.78
CA VAL A 420 11.91 -35.26 1.36
C VAL A 420 10.46 -35.40 1.80
N ASP A 421 9.75 -36.36 1.22
CA ASP A 421 8.33 -36.58 1.48
C ASP A 421 8.06 -37.11 2.89
N CYS A 422 7.18 -36.42 3.62
CA CYS A 422 6.52 -36.94 4.81
C CYS A 422 5.15 -37.53 4.43
N ASP A 423 4.87 -38.79 4.77
CA ASP A 423 3.56 -39.41 4.52
C ASP A 423 2.44 -38.74 5.32
N ALA A 424 2.74 -38.26 6.53
CA ALA A 424 1.85 -37.44 7.36
C ALA A 424 2.63 -36.23 7.87
N ILE A 425 2.01 -35.05 7.88
CA ILE A 425 2.67 -33.80 8.29
C ILE A 425 3.17 -33.86 9.74
N ALA A 426 2.42 -34.52 10.63
CA ALA A 426 2.80 -34.79 12.02
C ALA A 426 4.12 -35.58 12.15
N LYS A 427 4.49 -36.37 11.14
CA LYS A 427 5.71 -37.20 11.14
C LYS A 427 6.94 -36.48 10.56
N CYS A 428 6.82 -35.23 10.10
CA CYS A 428 7.96 -34.51 9.53
C CYS A 428 9.07 -34.25 10.57
N ALA A 429 8.72 -33.94 11.81
CA ALA A 429 9.69 -33.74 12.89
C ALA A 429 10.52 -35.01 13.16
N ARG A 430 9.87 -36.18 13.15
CA ARG A 430 10.53 -37.49 13.27
C ARG A 430 11.58 -37.73 12.18
N ILE A 431 11.26 -37.37 10.93
CA ILE A 431 12.17 -37.52 9.79
C ILE A 431 13.36 -36.55 9.89
N LEU A 432 13.11 -35.34 10.39
CA LEU A 432 14.14 -34.33 10.66
C LEU A 432 15.11 -34.80 11.76
N HIS A 433 14.57 -35.31 12.87
CA HIS A 433 15.37 -35.86 13.98
C HIS A 433 16.19 -37.08 13.58
N ALA A 434 15.69 -37.91 12.66
CA ALA A 434 16.42 -39.03 12.07
C ALA A 434 17.57 -38.59 11.12
N GLY A 435 17.77 -37.28 10.92
CA GLY A 435 18.86 -36.72 10.11
C GLY A 435 18.65 -36.83 8.59
N ARG A 436 17.42 -37.14 8.13
CA ARG A 436 17.11 -37.25 6.70
C ARG A 436 16.87 -35.89 6.03
N CYS A 437 16.59 -34.86 6.82
CA CYS A 437 16.45 -33.47 6.39
C CYS A 437 17.03 -32.53 7.46
N ARG A 438 17.43 -31.32 7.08
CA ARG A 438 17.97 -30.29 8.01
C ARG A 438 16.98 -29.15 8.28
N ALA A 439 15.97 -29.01 7.41
CA ALA A 439 14.86 -28.08 7.58
C ALA A 439 13.54 -28.81 7.25
N MET A 440 12.42 -28.27 7.73
CA MET A 440 11.10 -28.78 7.36
C MET A 440 10.12 -27.64 7.07
N ILE A 441 9.16 -27.90 6.19
CA ILE A 441 8.02 -27.02 5.91
C ILE A 441 6.80 -27.64 6.56
N VAL A 442 6.29 -27.00 7.61
CA VAL A 442 5.13 -27.46 8.39
C VAL A 442 4.19 -26.30 8.66
N SER A 443 2.95 -26.62 9.03
CA SER A 443 1.96 -25.59 9.34
C SER A 443 2.03 -25.10 10.77
N GLU A 444 1.46 -23.92 11.03
CA GLU A 444 1.39 -23.30 12.36
C GLU A 444 0.75 -24.22 13.42
N ASP A 445 -0.32 -24.95 13.06
CA ASP A 445 -0.97 -25.93 13.94
C ASP A 445 0.01 -27.02 14.41
N ILE A 446 0.89 -27.46 13.50
CA ILE A 446 1.90 -28.49 13.79
C ILE A 446 3.03 -27.92 14.64
N ILE A 447 3.44 -26.68 14.41
CA ILE A 447 4.44 -25.98 15.25
C ILE A 447 3.91 -25.88 16.70
N ASN A 448 2.66 -25.43 16.87
CA ASN A 448 2.04 -25.34 18.19
C ASN A 448 1.94 -26.71 18.86
N SER A 449 1.61 -27.77 18.10
CA SER A 449 1.56 -29.15 18.60
C SER A 449 2.93 -29.72 18.99
N LEU A 450 4.00 -29.32 18.27
CA LEU A 450 5.39 -29.66 18.59
C LEU A 450 5.83 -29.00 19.89
N HIS A 451 5.56 -27.70 20.05
CA HIS A 451 5.92 -26.94 21.24
C HIS A 451 5.08 -27.30 22.47
N ALA A 452 3.87 -27.82 22.27
CA ALA A 452 3.03 -28.39 23.33
C ALA A 452 3.38 -29.84 23.68
N GLY A 453 4.23 -30.50 22.87
CA GLY A 453 4.70 -31.86 23.12
C GLY A 453 3.77 -33.00 22.70
N LEU A 454 2.69 -32.69 21.98
CA LEU A 454 1.71 -33.69 21.53
C LEU A 454 2.29 -34.63 20.47
N ILE A 455 3.13 -34.10 19.57
CA ILE A 455 3.76 -34.89 18.51
C ILE A 455 4.78 -35.87 19.10
N GLN A 456 5.62 -35.42 20.03
CA GLN A 456 6.59 -36.29 20.69
C GLN A 456 5.90 -37.36 21.56
N GLN A 457 4.78 -37.03 22.20
CA GLN A 457 3.97 -38.02 22.91
C GLN A 457 3.42 -39.10 21.98
N ALA A 458 2.86 -38.73 20.83
CA ALA A 458 2.36 -39.68 19.83
C ALA A 458 3.49 -40.56 19.27
N ASP A 459 4.68 -40.00 19.07
CA ASP A 459 5.88 -40.72 18.66
C ASP A 459 6.31 -41.76 19.71
N CYS A 460 6.19 -41.43 21.01
CA CYS A 460 6.47 -42.37 22.09
C CYS A 460 5.42 -43.46 22.25
N ASP A 461 4.15 -43.17 21.98
CA ASP A 461 3.10 -44.20 21.94
C ASP A 461 3.35 -45.19 20.79
N ASP A 462 3.86 -44.72 19.65
CA ASP A 462 4.30 -45.57 18.53
C ASP A 462 5.49 -46.49 18.91
N VAL A 463 6.45 -45.98 19.71
CA VAL A 463 7.58 -46.77 20.25
C VAL A 463 7.06 -47.83 21.23
N ASN A 464 6.18 -47.45 22.15
CA ASN A 464 5.55 -48.38 23.10
C ASN A 464 4.74 -49.48 22.41
N ALA A 465 4.12 -49.17 21.27
CA ALA A 465 3.41 -50.12 20.43
C ALA A 465 4.32 -51.00 19.56
N GLY A 466 5.65 -50.84 19.65
CA GLY A 466 6.63 -51.63 18.89
C GLY A 466 6.70 -51.31 17.39
N ARG A 467 6.15 -50.15 16.96
CA ARG A 467 6.13 -49.75 15.54
C ARG A 467 7.41 -49.05 15.11
N VAL A 468 8.17 -48.48 16.05
CA VAL A 468 9.36 -47.64 15.82
C VAL A 468 10.42 -47.90 16.90
N SER A 469 11.71 -47.71 16.59
CA SER A 469 12.80 -47.83 17.57
C SER A 469 12.87 -46.63 18.53
N GLU A 470 13.39 -46.88 19.73
CA GLU A 470 13.49 -45.89 20.82
C GLU A 470 14.38 -44.68 20.46
N GLU A 471 15.43 -44.89 19.67
CA GLU A 471 16.32 -43.83 19.16
C GLU A 471 15.62 -42.83 18.25
N VAL A 472 14.64 -43.28 17.46
CA VAL A 472 13.92 -42.45 16.48
C VAL A 472 12.79 -41.65 17.14
N GLY A 473 12.16 -42.20 18.19
CA GLY A 473 11.10 -41.53 18.93
C GLY A 473 11.57 -40.53 20.00
N ARG A 474 12.88 -40.49 20.33
CA ARG A 474 13.46 -39.63 21.38
C ARG A 474 12.65 -39.66 22.70
N CYS A 475 12.34 -40.87 23.18
CA CYS A 475 11.50 -41.07 24.36
C CYS A 475 12.27 -41.17 25.69
N THR A 476 13.61 -41.22 25.63
CA THR A 476 14.48 -41.31 26.80
C THR A 476 14.65 -39.94 27.47
N THR A 477 14.05 -39.76 28.64
CA THR A 477 14.39 -38.65 29.56
C THR A 477 15.79 -38.91 30.13
N THR A 478 16.84 -38.37 29.53
CA THR A 478 18.17 -38.41 30.17
C THR A 478 18.21 -37.44 31.35
N GLU A 479 18.54 -37.98 32.53
CA GLU A 479 18.70 -37.32 33.84
C GLU A 479 19.69 -36.14 33.88
N THR A 480 20.26 -35.72 32.74
CA THR A 480 21.27 -34.66 32.67
C THR A 480 20.72 -33.26 32.38
N ASN A 481 19.43 -33.11 32.06
CA ASN A 481 18.79 -31.78 31.89
C ASN A 481 17.34 -31.79 32.39
N PRO A 482 17.05 -31.30 33.61
CA PRO A 482 15.70 -31.22 34.17
C PRO A 482 14.74 -30.27 33.43
N GLY A 483 15.18 -29.63 32.35
CA GLY A 483 14.44 -28.58 31.62
C GLY A 483 14.04 -28.92 30.18
N ASN A 484 14.43 -30.07 29.63
CA ASN A 484 13.91 -30.50 28.32
C ASN A 484 12.61 -31.29 28.58
N ALA A 485 11.51 -30.56 28.71
CA ALA A 485 10.19 -31.16 28.66
C ALA A 485 10.02 -31.88 27.30
N ARG A 486 8.98 -32.69 27.15
CA ARG A 486 8.68 -33.40 25.90
C ARG A 486 8.20 -32.44 24.80
N ASN A 487 8.91 -31.35 24.56
CA ASN A 487 8.54 -30.25 23.69
C ASN A 487 9.72 -29.90 22.78
N ASP A 488 9.51 -29.93 21.45
CA ASP A 488 10.55 -29.66 20.45
C ASP A 488 10.88 -28.16 20.34
N CYS A 489 11.21 -27.51 21.47
CA CYS A 489 11.48 -26.06 21.54
C CYS A 489 12.74 -25.61 20.79
N GLU A 490 13.62 -26.56 20.45
CA GLU A 490 14.78 -26.30 19.59
C GLU A 490 14.38 -26.01 18.14
N LEU A 491 13.16 -26.39 17.72
CA LEU A 491 12.65 -26.19 16.37
C LEU A 491 11.92 -24.83 16.30
N LEU A 492 12.55 -23.85 15.64
CA LEU A 492 12.02 -22.50 15.52
C LEU A 492 11.64 -22.17 14.07
N ARG A 493 10.56 -21.40 13.92
CA ARG A 493 10.15 -20.83 12.63
C ARG A 493 11.16 -19.78 12.16
N VAL A 494 11.49 -19.77 10.88
CA VAL A 494 12.43 -18.82 10.27
C VAL A 494 11.89 -18.34 8.92
N GLY A 495 12.12 -17.06 8.61
CA GLY A 495 11.65 -16.43 7.39
C GLY A 495 10.15 -16.15 7.35
N ASP A 496 9.68 -15.74 6.18
CA ASP A 496 8.29 -15.33 5.95
C ASP A 496 7.35 -16.53 5.71
N LEU A 497 6.03 -16.25 5.68
CA LEU A 497 5.01 -17.21 5.27
C LEU A 497 5.32 -17.74 3.85
N LEU A 498 5.60 -19.03 3.74
CA LEU A 498 5.95 -19.66 2.46
C LEU A 498 4.73 -19.95 1.60
N TRP A 499 3.65 -20.42 2.22
CA TRP A 499 2.46 -20.83 1.51
C TRP A 499 1.24 -20.87 2.44
N SER A 500 0.06 -20.63 1.88
CA SER A 500 -1.21 -20.84 2.57
C SER A 500 -2.11 -21.76 1.78
N VAL A 501 -2.74 -22.71 2.47
CA VAL A 501 -3.65 -23.68 1.86
C VAL A 501 -5.03 -23.54 2.48
N PRO A 502 -6.10 -23.28 1.71
CA PRO A 502 -7.45 -23.26 2.24
C PRO A 502 -7.93 -24.68 2.60
N LEU A 503 -8.69 -24.80 3.70
CA LEU A 503 -9.32 -26.05 4.13
C LEU A 503 -10.84 -25.93 4.07
N SER A 504 -11.45 -27.02 3.61
CA SER A 504 -12.89 -27.15 3.49
C SER A 504 -13.31 -28.61 3.43
N PHE A 505 -14.62 -28.87 3.59
CA PHE A 505 -15.21 -30.19 3.45
C PHE A 505 -15.59 -30.46 1.98
N PRO A 506 -15.19 -31.60 1.40
CA PRO A 506 -15.72 -32.04 0.11
C PRO A 506 -17.20 -32.42 0.26
N ILE A 507 -18.02 -32.03 -0.71
CA ILE A 507 -19.47 -32.21 -0.69
C ILE A 507 -19.95 -32.78 -2.04
N SER A 508 -20.98 -33.62 -1.99
CA SER A 508 -21.66 -34.09 -3.20
C SER A 508 -22.33 -32.95 -3.96
N ASP A 509 -22.34 -33.03 -5.29
CA ASP A 509 -22.91 -32.01 -6.20
C ASP A 509 -24.36 -31.65 -5.83
N ARG A 510 -25.16 -32.65 -5.46
CA ARG A 510 -26.57 -32.48 -5.04
C ARG A 510 -26.74 -31.54 -3.84
N LEU A 511 -25.79 -31.55 -2.91
CA LEU A 511 -25.88 -30.78 -1.66
C LEU A 511 -25.05 -29.50 -1.70
N ALA A 512 -24.21 -29.33 -2.72
CA ALA A 512 -23.20 -28.29 -2.80
C ALA A 512 -23.81 -26.89 -2.65
N HIS A 513 -24.91 -26.60 -3.34
CA HIS A 513 -25.53 -25.28 -3.33
C HIS A 513 -26.11 -24.90 -1.96
N GLY A 514 -27.04 -25.71 -1.44
CA GLY A 514 -27.71 -25.45 -0.15
C GLY A 514 -26.73 -25.46 1.04
N MET A 515 -25.77 -26.39 1.04
CA MET A 515 -24.73 -26.41 2.08
C MET A 515 -23.75 -25.24 1.96
N SER A 516 -23.42 -24.79 0.74
CA SER A 516 -22.55 -23.62 0.57
C SER A 516 -23.19 -22.34 1.07
N TRP A 517 -24.50 -22.17 0.83
CA TRP A 517 -25.27 -21.08 1.44
C TRP A 517 -25.24 -21.16 2.97
N ALA A 518 -25.55 -22.32 3.55
CA ALA A 518 -25.61 -22.48 5.00
C ALA A 518 -24.24 -22.29 5.68
N VAL A 519 -23.16 -22.79 5.08
CA VAL A 519 -21.78 -22.55 5.56
C VAL A 519 -21.43 -21.06 5.49
N THR A 520 -21.76 -20.38 4.40
CA THR A 520 -21.50 -18.94 4.25
C THR A 520 -22.29 -18.13 5.30
N GLN A 521 -23.55 -18.49 5.53
CA GLN A 521 -24.39 -17.86 6.55
C GLN A 521 -23.84 -18.12 7.97
N ALA A 522 -23.39 -19.34 8.27
CA ALA A 522 -22.79 -19.69 9.55
C ALA A 522 -21.45 -18.97 9.79
N LEU A 523 -20.61 -18.84 8.77
CA LEU A 523 -19.35 -18.09 8.84
C LEU A 523 -19.61 -16.59 9.09
N THR A 524 -20.55 -15.99 8.36
CA THR A 524 -20.92 -14.57 8.53
C THR A 524 -21.58 -14.28 9.87
N ALA A 525 -22.33 -15.23 10.43
CA ALA A 525 -22.88 -15.17 11.78
C ALA A 525 -21.84 -15.41 12.89
N GLY A 526 -20.59 -15.74 12.55
CA GLY A 526 -19.51 -15.98 13.51
C GLY A 526 -19.60 -17.33 14.24
N LEU A 527 -20.39 -18.29 13.74
CA LEU A 527 -20.58 -19.58 14.40
C LEU A 527 -19.30 -20.42 14.44
N PHE A 528 -18.39 -20.25 13.48
CA PHE A 528 -17.09 -20.94 13.51
C PHE A 528 -16.19 -20.44 14.65
N GLU A 529 -16.18 -19.13 14.91
CA GLU A 529 -15.43 -18.55 16.03
C GLU A 529 -16.04 -18.95 17.38
N GLN A 530 -17.37 -19.05 17.47
CA GLN A 530 -18.04 -19.61 18.65
C GLN A 530 -17.65 -21.07 18.87
N ALA A 531 -17.60 -21.89 17.82
CA ALA A 531 -17.16 -23.28 17.91
C ALA A 531 -15.69 -23.41 18.35
N LYS A 532 -14.83 -22.46 17.96
CA LYS A 532 -13.44 -22.38 18.44
C LYS A 532 -13.37 -22.02 19.92
N GLU A 533 -14.13 -21.02 20.38
CA GLU A 533 -14.12 -20.62 21.79
C GLU A 533 -14.70 -21.71 22.70
N LEU A 534 -15.76 -22.40 22.26
CA LEU A 534 -16.32 -23.56 22.98
C LEU A 534 -15.31 -24.70 23.14
N ASN A 535 -14.37 -24.83 22.21
CA ASN A 535 -13.33 -25.85 22.20
C ASN A 535 -11.93 -25.29 22.52
N LYS A 536 -11.86 -24.13 23.19
CA LYS A 536 -10.58 -23.46 23.50
C LYS A 536 -9.60 -24.35 24.25
N GLU A 537 -10.11 -25.22 25.13
CA GLU A 537 -9.32 -26.18 25.91
C GLU A 537 -8.65 -27.27 25.04
N ALA A 538 -9.14 -27.50 23.82
CA ALA A 538 -8.54 -28.46 22.90
C ALA A 538 -7.29 -27.91 22.19
N PHE A 539 -7.11 -26.59 22.15
CA PHE A 539 -5.96 -25.98 21.47
C PHE A 539 -4.68 -26.18 22.29
N PRO A 540 -3.60 -26.71 21.66
CA PRO A 540 -2.35 -26.98 22.35
C PRO A 540 -1.71 -25.69 22.86
N LEU A 541 -1.40 -25.64 24.17
CA LEU A 541 -0.63 -24.57 24.76
C LEU A 541 0.86 -24.89 24.64
N SER A 542 1.63 -23.97 24.06
CA SER A 542 3.08 -24.09 23.96
C SER A 542 3.70 -24.17 25.36
N GLN A 543 4.56 -25.17 25.58
CA GLN A 543 5.34 -25.34 26.81
C GLN A 543 6.72 -24.70 26.70
N CYS A 544 7.06 -24.11 25.55
CA CYS A 544 8.35 -23.46 25.32
C CYS A 544 8.39 -22.09 25.99
N ALA A 545 9.56 -21.71 26.51
CA ALA A 545 9.77 -20.37 27.06
C ALA A 545 9.46 -19.34 25.96
N VAL A 546 8.51 -18.44 26.23
CA VAL A 546 8.18 -17.34 25.33
C VAL A 546 9.44 -16.47 25.25
N VAL A 547 10.13 -16.51 24.12
CA VAL A 547 11.06 -15.44 23.77
C VAL A 547 10.17 -14.25 23.48
N GLU A 548 9.89 -13.43 24.49
CA GLU A 548 9.17 -12.18 24.30
C GLU A 548 9.97 -11.35 23.30
N ASP A 549 9.38 -11.15 22.12
CA ASP A 549 9.84 -10.14 21.18
C ASP A 549 9.80 -8.80 21.93
N ARG A 550 10.97 -8.27 22.29
CA ARG A 550 11.05 -6.92 22.83
C ARG A 550 10.42 -5.99 21.80
N SER A 551 9.36 -5.30 22.22
CA SER A 551 8.72 -4.30 21.40
C SER A 551 9.60 -3.05 21.34
N GLU A 552 9.42 -2.21 20.31
CA GLU A 552 10.06 -0.87 20.26
C GLU A 552 9.72 0.00 21.50
N GLU A 553 8.72 -0.40 22.31
CA GLU A 553 8.27 0.30 23.51
C GLU A 553 8.98 -0.17 24.79
N ASP A 554 9.76 -1.25 24.75
CA ASP A 554 10.49 -1.74 25.93
C ASP A 554 11.72 -0.90 26.23
N GLY A 555 11.75 -0.28 27.41
CA GLY A 555 12.88 0.52 27.87
C GLY A 555 14.18 -0.29 27.99
N LEU A 556 15.32 0.39 27.85
CA LEU A 556 16.65 -0.19 28.10
C LEU A 556 16.71 -0.81 29.50
N THR A 557 17.10 -2.08 29.58
CA THR A 557 17.25 -2.75 30.87
C THR A 557 18.60 -2.45 31.51
N LEU A 558 18.69 -2.62 32.84
CA LEU A 558 19.95 -2.46 33.57
C LEU A 558 21.08 -3.36 33.00
N ALA A 559 20.72 -4.55 32.50
CA ALA A 559 21.66 -5.46 31.84
C ALA A 559 22.28 -4.86 30.56
N ASP A 560 21.52 -4.05 29.83
CA ASP A 560 21.98 -3.40 28.60
C ASP A 560 22.94 -2.23 28.88
N LEU A 561 22.79 -1.58 30.03
CA LEU A 561 23.66 -0.50 30.52
C LEU A 561 24.81 -1.00 31.41
N THR A 562 24.88 -2.30 31.71
CA THR A 562 25.89 -2.83 32.64
C THR A 562 27.32 -2.58 32.16
N GLY A 563 27.57 -2.68 30.85
CA GLY A 563 28.90 -2.41 30.28
C GLY A 563 29.40 -0.98 30.52
N THR A 564 28.55 0.03 30.27
CA THR A 564 28.91 1.45 30.49
C THR A 564 29.07 1.78 31.97
N ILE A 565 28.22 1.21 32.84
CA ILE A 565 28.31 1.39 34.29
C ILE A 565 29.64 0.83 34.82
N VAL A 566 30.01 -0.38 34.42
CA VAL A 566 31.26 -1.03 34.87
C VAL A 566 32.48 -0.26 34.38
N ILE A 567 32.52 0.17 33.12
CA ILE A 567 33.62 1.00 32.59
C ILE A 567 33.75 2.31 33.37
N SER A 568 32.62 2.98 33.66
CA SER A 568 32.62 4.24 34.42
C SER A 568 33.14 4.05 35.85
N MET A 569 32.73 2.97 36.53
CA MET A 569 33.23 2.65 37.87
C MET A 569 34.74 2.38 37.86
N LEU A 570 35.25 1.67 36.85
CA LEU A 570 36.68 1.42 36.68
C LEU A 570 37.47 2.72 36.44
N MET A 571 36.93 3.64 35.62
CA MET A 571 37.55 4.94 35.36
C MET A 571 37.59 5.84 36.61
N VAL A 572 36.49 5.88 37.39
CA VAL A 572 36.46 6.62 38.67
C VAL A 572 37.45 6.04 39.66
N GLY A 573 37.51 4.70 39.77
CA GLY A 573 38.50 4.02 40.60
C GLY A 573 39.94 4.36 40.21
N PHE A 574 40.25 4.33 38.91
CA PHE A 574 41.56 4.76 38.41
C PHE A 574 41.86 6.23 38.71
N GLY A 575 40.87 7.13 38.53
CA GLY A 575 40.98 8.54 38.86
C GLY A 575 41.29 8.79 40.34
N LEU A 576 40.62 8.07 41.26
CA LEU A 576 40.89 8.11 42.70
C LEU A 576 42.29 7.62 43.04
N VAL A 577 42.78 6.58 42.37
CA VAL A 577 44.16 6.10 42.53
C VAL A 577 45.16 7.15 42.03
N CYS A 578 44.94 7.74 40.86
CA CYS A 578 45.78 8.82 40.34
C CYS A 578 45.78 10.05 41.26
N PHE A 579 44.62 10.42 41.79
CA PHE A 579 44.49 11.52 42.76
C PHE A 579 45.23 11.20 44.05
N ALA A 580 45.07 9.99 44.61
CA ALA A 580 45.81 9.56 45.78
C ALA A 580 47.33 9.58 45.53
N VAL A 581 47.80 9.10 44.37
CA VAL A 581 49.21 9.16 43.98
C VAL A 581 49.69 10.61 43.82
N GLN A 582 48.86 11.51 43.29
CA GLN A 582 49.21 12.92 43.12
C GLN A 582 49.25 13.65 44.47
N VAL A 583 48.31 13.38 45.37
CA VAL A 583 48.31 13.89 46.75
C VAL A 583 49.53 13.37 47.50
N LEU A 584 49.83 12.06 47.43
CA LEU A 584 51.04 11.49 48.05
C LEU A 584 52.33 12.07 47.45
N ARG A 585 52.37 12.38 46.15
CA ARG A 585 53.50 13.06 45.50
C ARG A 585 53.59 14.54 45.89
N ARG A 586 52.46 15.23 46.07
CA ARG A 586 52.39 16.62 46.50
C ARG A 586 52.78 16.75 47.96
N ASP A 587 52.23 15.92 48.83
CA ASP A 587 52.60 15.79 50.24
C ASP A 587 54.06 15.36 50.36
N GLY A 588 54.57 14.47 49.50
CA GLY A 588 55.99 14.14 49.44
C GLY A 588 56.89 15.32 49.02
N ARG A 589 56.44 16.17 48.08
CA ARG A 589 57.17 17.41 47.71
C ARG A 589 57.05 18.48 48.78
N GLU A 590 55.89 18.63 49.42
CA GLU A 590 55.65 19.54 50.54
C GLU A 590 56.39 19.05 51.81
N LEU A 591 56.57 17.73 52.02
CA LEU A 591 57.42 17.14 53.06
C LEU A 591 58.92 17.33 52.76
N VAL A 592 59.34 17.32 51.49
CA VAL A 592 60.74 17.64 51.10
C VAL A 592 61.02 19.15 51.15
N GLN A 593 60.04 19.99 50.82
CA GLN A 593 60.14 21.45 51.00
C GLN A 593 60.02 21.85 52.46
N ARG A 594 59.14 21.20 53.24
CA ARG A 594 59.09 21.35 54.70
C ARG A 594 60.31 20.74 55.35
N SER A 595 60.91 19.63 54.93
CA SER A 595 62.18 19.16 55.52
C SER A 595 63.35 20.11 55.22
N ARG A 596 63.35 20.79 54.06
CA ARG A 596 64.29 21.88 53.75
C ARG A 596 64.02 23.17 54.52
N ALA A 597 62.76 23.51 54.80
CA ALA A 597 62.38 24.70 55.58
C ALA A 597 62.42 24.47 57.11
N PHE A 598 62.22 23.22 57.55
CA PHE A 598 62.17 22.78 58.94
C PHE A 598 63.54 22.31 59.44
N GLY A 599 64.49 21.99 58.55
CA GLY A 599 65.92 21.92 58.88
C GLY A 599 66.54 23.26 59.29
N GLN A 600 65.79 24.37 59.20
CA GLN A 600 66.22 25.69 59.66
C GLN A 600 65.46 26.24 60.86
N ALA A 601 64.34 25.63 61.27
CA ALA A 601 63.53 26.22 62.34
C ALA A 601 62.60 25.19 63.00
N THR A 602 63.14 24.32 63.85
CA THR A 602 62.53 23.99 65.15
C THR A 602 63.59 23.35 66.05
N ALA A 603 63.95 24.08 67.10
CA ALA A 603 64.39 23.47 68.34
C ALA A 603 63.12 23.10 69.12
N GLU A 604 62.94 21.79 69.32
CA GLU A 604 62.27 21.14 70.45
C GLU A 604 60.74 21.26 70.67
N PRO A 605 60.13 20.23 71.31
CA PRO A 605 58.88 19.61 70.85
C PRO A 605 57.82 19.50 71.98
N GLU A 606 56.85 18.59 71.81
CA GLU A 606 55.83 18.08 72.75
C GLU A 606 54.40 18.64 72.52
N VAL A 607 53.48 17.87 71.92
CA VAL A 607 52.79 16.64 72.40
C VAL A 607 51.93 16.91 73.62
N LEU A 608 50.61 16.75 73.49
CA LEU A 608 49.85 15.88 74.39
C LEU A 608 48.44 15.62 73.84
N GLU A 609 48.15 14.34 73.71
CA GLU A 609 46.84 13.76 73.46
C GLU A 609 46.27 13.26 74.81
N GLU A 610 44.98 12.95 74.76
CA GLU A 610 44.26 12.02 75.64
C GLU A 610 43.52 12.52 76.90
N VAL A 611 42.20 12.67 76.70
CA VAL A 611 41.14 11.86 77.36
C VAL A 611 41.12 11.83 78.90
N ARG A 612 40.02 12.35 79.47
CA ARG A 612 39.19 11.61 80.44
C ARG A 612 37.87 12.33 80.78
N THR A 613 36.82 11.80 80.16
CA THR A 613 35.50 11.42 80.73
C THR A 613 35.03 11.92 82.11
N LEU A 614 33.74 12.30 82.10
CA LEU A 614 32.65 12.03 83.06
C LEU A 614 32.28 13.06 84.15
N THR A 615 30.99 13.46 84.09
CA THR A 615 30.03 13.81 85.17
C THR A 615 30.37 15.04 86.04
N GLY A 616 29.60 16.11 86.17
CA GLY A 616 28.20 16.43 85.87
C GLY A 616 27.48 16.85 87.17
N GLN A 617 27.28 18.17 87.42
CA GLN A 617 26.09 18.77 88.05
C GLN A 617 26.26 20.28 88.36
N GLU A 618 25.17 21.03 88.09
CA GLU A 618 24.68 22.28 88.72
C GLU A 618 25.54 23.57 88.57
N GLU A 619 25.01 24.79 88.36
CA GLU A 619 23.67 25.37 88.52
C GLU A 619 23.60 26.72 87.75
N SER A 620 22.41 27.13 87.32
CA SER A 620 21.94 28.51 87.04
C SER A 620 22.84 29.53 86.30
N LEU A 621 22.50 29.86 85.05
CA LEU A 621 22.36 31.25 84.56
C LEU A 621 21.55 31.29 83.23
N GLU A 622 20.24 31.54 83.40
CA GLU A 622 19.30 32.34 82.60
C GLU A 622 19.56 32.60 81.10
N THR A 623 18.82 31.91 80.21
CA THR A 623 17.59 32.33 79.45
C THR A 623 17.88 33.25 78.26
N ALA A 624 17.38 33.06 77.03
CA ALA A 624 16.24 32.34 76.45
C ALA A 624 16.50 32.24 74.90
N VAL A 625 16.29 31.12 74.16
CA VAL A 625 15.01 30.53 73.67
C VAL A 625 14.34 31.42 72.60
N PRO A 626 13.62 30.93 71.56
CA PRO A 626 13.70 29.68 70.77
C PRO A 626 13.21 29.84 69.30
N ASP A 627 12.92 28.70 68.64
CA ASP A 627 11.79 28.40 67.74
C ASP A 627 11.03 29.54 67.05
N ALA A 628 10.70 29.35 65.78
CA ALA A 628 9.28 29.30 65.39
C ALA A 628 9.09 28.95 63.91
N ALA A 629 8.04 28.16 63.71
CA ALA A 629 7.33 28.01 62.45
C ALA A 629 6.42 29.23 62.15
N THR A 630 6.13 29.42 60.85
CA THR A 630 4.87 29.91 60.25
C THR A 630 4.35 31.34 60.45
N LEU A 631 3.87 31.91 59.32
CA LEU A 631 2.81 32.94 59.12
C LEU A 631 3.13 34.39 59.60
N ALA A 632 2.67 35.52 59.05
CA ALA A 632 2.11 36.01 57.77
C ALA A 632 1.71 37.50 57.97
N VAL A 633 2.03 38.42 57.01
CA VAL A 633 1.22 39.62 56.55
C VAL A 633 1.10 40.82 57.56
N PRO A 634 0.78 42.14 57.27
CA PRO A 634 0.08 42.84 56.13
C PRO A 634 0.61 44.23 55.62
N CYS A 635 -0.08 44.72 54.54
CA CYS A 635 -0.46 46.06 54.00
C CYS A 635 0.10 47.39 54.58
N GLU A 636 0.23 48.55 53.89
CA GLU A 636 -0.70 49.32 53.02
C GLU A 636 0.01 50.53 52.30
N LYS A 637 -0.60 50.99 51.18
CA LYS A 637 -0.77 52.38 50.62
C LYS A 637 0.36 53.24 49.99
N GLY A 638 0.09 53.61 48.71
CA GLY A 638 0.18 54.96 48.06
C GLY A 638 1.57 55.56 47.82
N SER A 639 1.92 56.30 46.77
CA SER A 639 1.24 56.95 45.63
C SER A 639 2.33 57.63 44.77
N LEU A 640 2.13 57.76 43.45
CA LEU A 640 2.48 58.89 42.54
C LEU A 640 2.95 58.46 41.14
N ASP A 641 2.12 58.82 40.15
CA ASP A 641 2.33 59.02 38.70
C ASP A 641 3.43 60.07 38.38
N PRO A 642 3.89 60.32 37.12
CA PRO A 642 3.17 60.19 35.82
C PRO A 642 3.96 59.76 34.53
N ASP A 643 3.20 59.61 33.43
CA ASP A 643 3.52 59.68 31.97
C ASP A 643 4.30 58.49 31.33
N GLN A 644 3.97 57.89 30.17
CA GLN A 644 3.14 58.22 29.00
C GLN A 644 2.94 56.96 28.09
N GLU A 645 1.75 56.81 27.45
CA GLU A 645 1.37 56.19 26.13
C GLU A 645 2.13 54.96 25.55
N SER A 646 1.58 53.94 24.86
CA SER A 646 0.26 53.55 24.32
C SER A 646 0.35 52.11 23.71
N SER A 647 -0.82 51.48 23.46
CA SER A 647 -1.15 50.33 22.56
C SER A 647 -0.51 48.94 22.73
N ASP A 648 -1.34 47.92 23.07
CA ASP A 648 -1.50 46.60 22.38
C ASP A 648 -2.32 45.60 23.27
N PRO A 649 -2.62 44.34 22.88
CA PRO A 649 -3.92 43.86 22.40
C PRO A 649 -4.60 42.83 23.34
N ALA A 650 -5.75 42.29 22.90
CA ALA A 650 -6.63 41.35 23.60
C ALA A 650 -5.97 40.02 24.05
N PRO A 651 -6.48 39.37 25.11
CA PRO A 651 -5.86 38.21 25.76
C PRO A 651 -6.05 36.89 25.00
N ASP A 652 -5.04 36.03 25.12
CA ASP A 652 -4.98 34.67 24.56
C ASP A 652 -6.12 33.75 25.03
N PRO A 653 -6.65 32.87 24.15
CA PRO A 653 -7.64 31.88 24.53
C PRO A 653 -7.02 30.72 25.34
N VAL A 654 -7.66 30.46 26.48
CA VAL A 654 -7.41 29.36 27.43
C VAL A 654 -7.38 27.99 26.73
N PRO A 655 -6.45 27.07 27.07
CA PRO A 655 -6.45 25.71 26.55
C PRO A 655 -7.66 24.93 27.06
N ILE A 656 -8.48 24.40 26.14
CA ILE A 656 -9.53 23.44 26.48
C ILE A 656 -8.83 22.12 26.86
N GLN A 657 -8.76 21.86 28.16
CA GLN A 657 -8.38 20.56 28.70
C GLN A 657 -9.42 19.51 28.25
N GLY A 658 -8.94 18.41 27.65
CA GLY A 658 -9.77 17.24 27.35
C GLY A 658 -10.43 16.67 28.61
N PRO A 659 -11.50 15.86 28.49
CA PRO A 659 -12.19 15.33 29.65
C PRO A 659 -11.22 14.53 30.53
N ARG A 660 -11.07 14.95 31.78
CA ARG A 660 -10.46 14.13 32.84
C ARG A 660 -11.31 12.87 33.00
N GLU A 661 -10.73 11.71 32.73
CA GLU A 661 -11.30 10.42 33.06
C GLU A 661 -11.43 10.31 34.58
N SER A 662 -12.62 10.57 35.10
CA SER A 662 -13.03 10.06 36.39
C SER A 662 -13.21 8.56 36.26
N ARG A 663 -12.51 7.79 37.10
CA ARG A 663 -12.66 6.35 37.35
C ARG A 663 -14.15 5.95 37.36
N ALA A 664 -14.66 5.53 36.20
CA ALA A 664 -16.02 5.06 36.00
C ALA A 664 -15.94 3.60 35.55
N GLN A 665 -16.81 2.78 36.14
CA GLN A 665 -16.90 1.34 35.94
C GLN A 665 -16.89 0.96 34.45
N THR A 666 -16.00 0.04 34.07
CA THR A 666 -15.79 -0.43 32.71
C THR A 666 -17.05 -1.10 32.14
N SER A 667 -17.52 -0.63 30.99
CA SER A 667 -18.57 -1.32 30.22
C SER A 667 -17.96 -2.42 29.34
N PRO A 668 -18.69 -3.52 29.05
CA PRO A 668 -18.21 -4.63 28.21
C PRO A 668 -17.70 -4.22 26.81
N LEU A 669 -18.21 -3.09 26.28
CA LEU A 669 -17.82 -2.54 24.98
C LEU A 669 -16.39 -1.96 24.93
N ALA A 670 -15.81 -1.59 26.09
CA ALA A 670 -14.47 -1.01 26.15
C ALA A 670 -13.37 -2.08 26.13
N GLU A 671 -13.59 -3.22 26.79
CA GLU A 671 -12.69 -4.38 26.78
C GLU A 671 -12.65 -5.04 25.40
N GLU A 672 -13.80 -5.18 24.73
CA GLU A 672 -13.85 -5.66 23.35
C GLU A 672 -13.13 -4.72 22.36
N TRP A 673 -13.06 -3.42 22.66
CA TRP A 673 -12.41 -2.43 21.79
C TRP A 673 -10.88 -2.52 21.81
N GLN A 674 -10.29 -2.79 22.98
CA GLN A 674 -8.85 -3.01 23.11
C GLN A 674 -8.41 -4.24 22.31
N HIS A 675 -9.14 -5.36 22.45
CA HIS A 675 -8.83 -6.61 21.76
C HIS A 675 -8.84 -6.49 20.23
N ARG A 676 -9.74 -5.66 19.66
CA ARG A 676 -9.85 -5.40 18.21
C ARG A 676 -8.61 -4.68 17.65
N ASN A 677 -8.12 -3.67 18.36
CA ASN A 677 -6.95 -2.89 17.93
C ASN A 677 -5.65 -3.65 18.20
N GLU A 678 -5.62 -4.48 19.25
CA GLU A 678 -4.53 -5.43 19.51
C GLU A 678 -4.37 -6.42 18.36
N ALA A 679 -5.45 -7.03 17.86
CA ALA A 679 -5.38 -7.95 16.71
C ALA A 679 -4.80 -7.27 15.45
N LEU A 680 -5.18 -6.02 15.18
CA LEU A 680 -4.64 -5.25 14.04
C LEU A 680 -3.16 -4.88 14.23
N LYS A 681 -2.75 -4.55 15.46
CA LYS A 681 -1.35 -4.24 15.82
C LYS A 681 -0.47 -5.49 15.80
N ALA A 682 -0.97 -6.61 16.31
CA ALA A 682 -0.31 -7.92 16.33
C ALA A 682 -0.21 -8.60 14.95
N GLY A 683 -0.68 -7.94 13.88
CA GLY A 683 -0.60 -8.48 12.51
C GLY A 683 -1.57 -9.63 12.22
N GLN A 684 -2.51 -9.92 13.11
CA GLN A 684 -3.55 -10.95 12.92
C GLN A 684 -4.69 -10.42 12.04
N LEU A 685 -4.38 -10.16 10.77
CA LEU A 685 -5.25 -9.43 9.84
C LEU A 685 -6.64 -10.08 9.64
N PRO A 686 -6.77 -11.42 9.49
CA PRO A 686 -8.09 -12.06 9.36
C PRO A 686 -8.95 -11.89 10.62
N LEU A 687 -8.35 -12.05 11.80
CA LEU A 687 -9.03 -11.85 13.09
C LEU A 687 -9.49 -10.39 13.23
N ALA A 688 -8.61 -9.44 12.93
CA ALA A 688 -8.95 -8.02 12.94
C ALA A 688 -10.14 -7.72 12.00
N ILE A 689 -10.17 -8.30 10.79
CA ILE A 689 -11.27 -8.14 9.84
C ILE A 689 -12.58 -8.70 10.40
N ALA A 690 -12.54 -9.91 10.97
CA ALA A 690 -13.71 -10.54 11.58
C ALA A 690 -14.26 -9.68 12.73
N CYS A 691 -13.39 -9.25 13.64
CA CYS A 691 -13.78 -8.43 14.80
C CYS A 691 -14.35 -7.07 14.37
N TYR A 692 -13.74 -6.37 13.40
CA TYR A 692 -14.31 -5.12 12.88
C TYR A 692 -15.62 -5.36 12.11
N THR A 693 -15.79 -6.50 11.44
CA THR A 693 -17.03 -6.83 10.75
C THR A 693 -18.19 -6.99 11.73
N MET A 694 -17.99 -7.72 12.83
CA MET A 694 -18.99 -7.83 13.90
C MET A 694 -19.29 -6.48 14.56
N ALA A 695 -18.26 -5.65 14.77
CA ALA A 695 -18.43 -4.32 15.36
C ALA A 695 -19.25 -3.39 14.45
N ILE A 696 -18.98 -3.42 13.14
CA ILE A 696 -19.73 -2.64 12.16
C ILE A 696 -21.18 -3.14 12.09
N SER A 697 -21.43 -4.45 12.05
CA SER A 697 -22.79 -4.99 11.99
C SER A 697 -23.62 -4.65 13.23
N ALA A 698 -23.00 -4.61 14.41
CA ALA A 698 -23.68 -4.24 15.65
C ALA A 698 -24.05 -2.74 15.72
N ILE A 699 -23.19 -1.87 15.17
CA ILE A 699 -23.32 -0.42 15.37
C ILE A 699 -24.01 0.27 14.19
N ARG A 700 -23.91 -0.28 12.98
CA ARG A 700 -24.46 0.35 11.76
C ARG A 700 -25.98 0.61 11.83
N PRO A 701 -26.84 -0.28 12.36
CA PRO A 701 -28.27 0.01 12.51
C PRO A 701 -28.56 1.17 13.47
N LEU A 702 -27.64 1.47 14.39
CA LEU A 702 -27.76 2.49 15.42
C LEU A 702 -27.04 3.80 15.05
N ALA A 703 -26.20 3.78 14.00
CA ALA A 703 -25.34 4.89 13.60
C ALA A 703 -26.10 6.05 12.92
N GLU A 704 -27.35 5.83 12.48
CA GLU A 704 -28.17 6.87 11.87
C GLU A 704 -28.76 7.85 12.90
N THR A 705 -28.88 7.44 14.17
CA THR A 705 -29.57 8.20 15.23
C THR A 705 -28.62 8.89 16.21
N ALA A 706 -27.35 8.47 16.30
CA ALA A 706 -26.39 9.02 17.25
C ALA A 706 -25.02 9.37 16.61
N ALA A 707 -24.60 10.64 16.74
CA ALA A 707 -23.35 11.14 16.16
C ALA A 707 -22.09 10.40 16.64
N ASN A 708 -22.05 9.99 17.91
CA ASN A 708 -20.92 9.24 18.47
C ASN A 708 -20.79 7.82 17.86
N LEU A 709 -21.92 7.16 17.57
CA LEU A 709 -21.92 5.84 16.94
C LEU A 709 -21.55 5.93 15.46
N LYS A 710 -21.93 7.01 14.79
CA LYS A 710 -21.51 7.32 13.41
C LYS A 710 -19.99 7.46 13.29
N GLN A 711 -19.36 8.18 14.21
CA GLN A 711 -17.90 8.32 14.25
C GLN A 711 -17.20 6.98 14.52
N ASN A 712 -17.73 6.17 15.45
CA ASN A 712 -17.18 4.85 15.73
C ASN A 712 -17.29 3.90 14.52
N ALA A 713 -18.43 3.89 13.84
CA ALA A 713 -18.62 3.12 12.61
C ALA A 713 -17.64 3.54 11.50
N ALA A 714 -17.35 4.84 11.37
CA ALA A 714 -16.33 5.33 10.45
C ALA A 714 -14.94 4.81 10.82
N VAL A 715 -14.56 4.85 12.11
CA VAL A 715 -13.26 4.35 12.60
C VAL A 715 -13.11 2.86 12.34
N TYR A 716 -14.13 2.05 12.63
CA TYR A 716 -14.08 0.61 12.38
C TYR A 716 -13.98 0.27 10.90
N SER A 717 -14.73 0.97 10.05
CA SER A 717 -14.65 0.79 8.60
C SER A 717 -13.26 1.16 8.08
N SER A 718 -12.65 2.24 8.59
CA SER A 718 -11.28 2.65 8.22
C SER A 718 -10.21 1.66 8.69
N ASN A 719 -10.32 1.12 9.90
CA ASN A 719 -9.37 0.12 10.41
C ASN A 719 -9.52 -1.23 9.70
N ARG A 720 -10.75 -1.63 9.34
CA ARG A 720 -10.99 -2.82 8.52
C ARG A 720 -10.45 -2.64 7.10
N SER A 721 -10.63 -1.44 6.52
CA SER A 721 -10.01 -1.05 5.25
C SER A 721 -8.48 -1.18 5.31
N ALA A 722 -7.85 -0.79 6.42
CA ALA A 722 -6.42 -0.94 6.65
C ALA A 722 -5.98 -2.42 6.65
N ALA A 723 -6.75 -3.29 7.29
CA ALA A 723 -6.48 -4.71 7.32
C ALA A 723 -6.60 -5.34 5.93
N PHE A 724 -7.65 -4.99 5.16
CA PHE A 724 -7.80 -5.40 3.77
C PHE A 724 -6.67 -4.90 2.88
N ALA A 725 -6.20 -3.66 3.08
CA ALA A 725 -5.06 -3.10 2.35
C ALA A 725 -3.77 -3.90 2.63
N LYS A 726 -3.50 -4.27 3.89
CA LYS A 726 -2.35 -5.11 4.25
C LYS A 726 -2.41 -6.50 3.61
N LEU A 727 -3.62 -7.05 3.40
CA LEU A 727 -3.85 -8.29 2.65
C LEU A 727 -3.87 -8.12 1.12
N LYS A 728 -3.57 -6.92 0.60
CA LYS A 728 -3.67 -6.57 -0.84
C LYS A 728 -5.06 -6.79 -1.44
N GLN A 729 -6.11 -6.82 -0.60
CA GLN A 729 -7.51 -6.92 -1.03
C GLN A 729 -8.08 -5.52 -1.28
N TRP A 730 -7.59 -4.87 -2.34
CA TRP A 730 -7.82 -3.45 -2.57
C TRP A 730 -9.28 -3.07 -2.86
N TYR A 731 -10.08 -4.00 -3.40
CA TYR A 731 -11.51 -3.74 -3.69
C TYR A 731 -12.31 -3.55 -2.40
N PHE A 732 -12.17 -4.50 -1.46
CA PHE A 732 -12.82 -4.41 -0.14
C PHE A 732 -12.27 -3.24 0.68
N SER A 733 -10.95 -3.02 0.61
CA SER A 733 -10.30 -1.86 1.23
C SER A 733 -10.90 -0.53 0.75
N LEU A 734 -11.12 -0.37 -0.57
CA LEU A 734 -11.70 0.84 -1.15
C LEU A 734 -13.15 1.04 -0.70
N GLY A 735 -13.98 -0.02 -0.71
CA GLY A 735 -15.38 0.06 -0.29
C GLY A 735 -15.52 0.52 1.16
N ASP A 736 -14.73 -0.05 2.06
CA ASP A 736 -14.72 0.33 3.48
C ASP A 736 -14.17 1.74 3.71
N ALA A 737 -13.15 2.14 2.96
CA ALA A 737 -12.59 3.49 3.05
C ALA A 737 -13.59 4.55 2.57
N GLN A 738 -14.31 4.26 1.47
CA GLN A 738 -15.38 5.12 0.95
C GLN A 738 -16.53 5.23 1.94
N GLU A 739 -16.92 4.13 2.57
CA GLU A 739 -17.94 4.16 3.61
C GLU A 739 -17.49 4.95 4.85
N ALA A 740 -16.25 4.78 5.29
CA ALA A 740 -15.68 5.57 6.38
C ALA A 740 -15.70 7.07 6.05
N ALA A 741 -15.39 7.45 4.81
CA ALA A 741 -15.46 8.83 4.34
C ALA A 741 -16.91 9.33 4.21
N ARG A 742 -17.88 8.47 3.85
CA ARG A 742 -19.30 8.83 3.82
C ARG A 742 -19.83 9.14 5.21
N LEU A 743 -19.42 8.35 6.21
CA LEU A 743 -19.82 8.52 7.61
C LEU A 743 -19.14 9.75 8.24
N SER A 744 -17.85 9.94 7.98
CA SER A 744 -17.07 11.08 8.49
C SER A 744 -16.29 11.79 7.38
N PRO A 745 -16.94 12.67 6.59
CA PRO A 745 -16.34 13.29 5.40
C PRO A 745 -15.12 14.18 5.68
N GLN A 746 -15.05 14.77 6.87
CA GLN A 746 -13.96 15.66 7.29
C GLN A 746 -12.78 14.90 7.92
N TRP A 747 -12.86 13.57 8.01
CA TRP A 747 -11.82 12.76 8.64
C TRP A 747 -10.76 12.34 7.62
N TYR A 748 -9.59 12.97 7.68
CA TYR A 748 -8.52 12.78 6.70
C TYR A 748 -8.06 11.33 6.54
N LYS A 749 -8.02 10.55 7.63
CA LYS A 749 -7.56 9.15 7.58
C LYS A 749 -8.43 8.27 6.69
N ALA A 750 -9.74 8.53 6.60
CA ALA A 750 -10.60 7.81 5.67
C ALA A 750 -10.18 8.06 4.22
N HIS A 751 -9.89 9.31 3.86
CA HIS A 751 -9.42 9.67 2.52
C HIS A 751 -8.01 9.15 2.22
N LEU A 752 -7.13 9.07 3.22
CA LEU A 752 -5.84 8.39 3.08
C LEU A 752 -6.03 6.91 2.71
N ARG A 753 -6.97 6.21 3.35
CA ARG A 753 -7.29 4.82 3.01
C ARG A 753 -7.84 4.68 1.59
N ILE A 754 -8.71 5.59 1.15
CA ILE A 754 -9.21 5.61 -0.23
C ILE A 754 -8.04 5.77 -1.21
N ALA A 755 -7.14 6.73 -0.95
CA ALA A 755 -5.99 6.99 -1.79
C ALA A 755 -5.03 5.79 -1.85
N THR A 756 -4.72 5.17 -0.71
CA THR A 756 -3.91 3.94 -0.63
C THR A 756 -4.56 2.80 -1.40
N ALA A 757 -5.87 2.62 -1.28
CA ALA A 757 -6.59 1.58 -2.01
C ALA A 757 -6.57 1.82 -3.53
N TYR A 758 -6.77 3.08 -3.99
CA TYR A 758 -6.61 3.41 -5.41
C TYR A 758 -5.19 3.16 -5.91
N LEU A 759 -4.17 3.51 -5.12
CA LEU A 759 -2.77 3.27 -5.48
C LEU A 759 -2.50 1.76 -5.61
N GLY A 760 -2.97 0.95 -4.66
CA GLY A 760 -2.86 -0.50 -4.72
C GLY A 760 -3.59 -1.15 -5.91
N GLN A 761 -4.65 -0.51 -6.43
CA GLN A 761 -5.34 -0.91 -7.67
C GLN A 761 -4.67 -0.39 -8.95
N GLY A 762 -3.53 0.31 -8.86
CA GLY A 762 -2.85 0.93 -10.01
C GLY A 762 -3.51 2.22 -10.53
N HIS A 763 -4.43 2.82 -9.77
CA HIS A 763 -5.11 4.07 -10.13
C HIS A 763 -4.35 5.31 -9.61
N ALA A 764 -3.08 5.45 -9.98
CA ALA A 764 -2.17 6.49 -9.46
C ALA A 764 -2.73 7.93 -9.59
N GLU A 765 -3.39 8.27 -10.70
CA GLU A 765 -3.98 9.60 -10.93
C GLU A 765 -5.10 9.93 -9.93
N HIS A 766 -5.95 8.95 -9.59
CA HIS A 766 -7.03 9.11 -8.62
C HIS A 766 -6.48 9.13 -7.19
N ALA A 767 -5.49 8.28 -6.91
CA ALA A 767 -4.79 8.26 -5.63
C ALA A 767 -4.15 9.62 -5.33
N TYR A 768 -3.42 10.20 -6.29
CA TYR A 768 -2.80 11.53 -6.17
C TYR A 768 -3.83 12.61 -5.82
N LYS A 769 -4.93 12.71 -6.58
CA LYS A 769 -6.01 13.67 -6.30
C LYS A 769 -6.66 13.47 -4.93
N THR A 770 -6.77 12.22 -4.48
CA THR A 770 -7.36 11.90 -3.17
C THR A 770 -6.40 12.20 -2.02
N TYR A 771 -5.08 11.95 -2.17
CA TYR A 771 -4.08 12.39 -1.21
C TYR A 771 -4.05 13.91 -1.08
N LEU A 772 -4.09 14.62 -2.21
CA LEU A 772 -4.25 16.07 -2.21
C LEU A 772 -5.51 16.50 -1.46
N PHE A 773 -6.66 15.85 -1.70
CA PHE A 773 -7.87 16.14 -0.93
C PHE A 773 -7.68 15.93 0.58
N ALA A 774 -7.05 14.81 0.98
CA ALA A 774 -6.76 14.50 2.38
C ALA A 774 -5.82 15.52 3.04
N SER A 775 -4.88 16.11 2.28
CA SER A 775 -3.94 17.11 2.83
C SER A 775 -4.59 18.44 3.19
N ASP A 776 -5.77 18.76 2.64
CA ASP A 776 -6.53 19.97 3.01
C ASP A 776 -7.32 19.81 4.31
N LEU A 777 -7.54 18.57 4.74
CA LEU A 777 -8.29 18.28 5.94
C LEU A 777 -7.42 18.52 7.18
N PRO A 778 -8.01 18.95 8.31
CA PRO A 778 -7.26 19.22 9.53
C PRO A 778 -6.42 18.01 9.96
N GLN A 779 -5.15 18.24 10.30
CA GLN A 779 -4.18 17.22 10.73
C GLN A 779 -3.74 16.21 9.63
N GLY A 780 -4.29 16.28 8.42
CA GLY A 780 -3.98 15.30 7.36
C GLY A 780 -2.75 15.60 6.51
N TYR A 781 -2.23 16.84 6.55
CA TYR A 781 -1.18 17.30 5.64
C TYR A 781 0.08 16.43 5.64
N ALA A 782 0.68 16.16 6.81
CA ALA A 782 1.96 15.46 6.89
C ALA A 782 1.88 14.01 6.39
N GLU A 783 0.86 13.26 6.82
CA GLU A 783 0.65 11.87 6.40
C GLU A 783 0.27 11.78 4.91
N ALA A 784 -0.61 12.67 4.44
CA ALA A 784 -1.04 12.69 3.05
C ALA A 784 0.10 13.00 2.08
N MET A 785 0.91 14.02 2.38
CA MET A 785 1.95 14.49 1.47
C MET A 785 3.09 13.47 1.30
N LYS A 786 3.41 12.70 2.35
CA LYS A 786 4.40 11.62 2.28
C LYS A 786 4.03 10.58 1.21
N GLU A 787 2.79 10.10 1.25
CA GLU A 787 2.29 9.09 0.30
C GLU A 787 1.93 9.70 -1.07
N CYS A 788 1.56 10.98 -1.10
CA CYS A 788 1.24 11.72 -2.32
C CYS A 788 2.42 11.74 -3.31
N VAL A 789 3.65 11.92 -2.81
CA VAL A 789 4.86 11.89 -3.64
C VAL A 789 5.08 10.52 -4.26
N HIS A 790 4.80 9.43 -3.54
CA HIS A 790 4.90 8.09 -4.10
C HIS A 790 3.88 7.88 -5.24
N ALA A 791 2.63 8.29 -5.03
CA ALA A 791 1.60 8.22 -6.09
C ALA A 791 1.99 9.06 -7.32
N LEU A 792 2.56 10.25 -7.12
CA LEU A 792 3.02 11.15 -8.17
C LEU A 792 3.98 10.45 -9.14
N TRP A 793 5.03 9.81 -8.64
CA TRP A 793 6.06 9.16 -9.46
C TRP A 793 5.61 7.88 -10.16
N GLN A 794 4.42 7.34 -9.83
CA GLN A 794 3.82 6.22 -10.55
C GLN A 794 2.99 6.66 -11.78
N ILE A 795 2.50 7.90 -11.83
CA ILE A 795 1.69 8.41 -12.95
C ILE A 795 2.44 8.31 -14.30
N PRO A 796 3.73 8.69 -14.42
CA PRO A 796 4.51 8.56 -15.66
C PRO A 796 4.58 7.14 -16.24
N LEU A 797 4.34 6.10 -15.44
CA LEU A 797 4.40 4.70 -15.88
C LEU A 797 3.21 4.31 -16.79
N LEU A 798 2.16 5.13 -16.82
CA LEU A 798 0.97 4.94 -17.67
C LEU A 798 0.24 3.60 -17.45
N GLU A 799 0.30 3.06 -16.23
CA GLU A 799 -0.29 1.75 -15.90
C GLU A 799 -1.79 1.81 -15.52
N SER A 800 -2.29 3.01 -15.20
CA SER A 800 -3.68 3.20 -14.79
C SER A 800 -4.65 2.81 -15.91
N PRO A 801 -5.88 2.37 -15.59
CA PRO A 801 -6.88 2.08 -16.62
C PRO A 801 -7.19 3.28 -17.52
N LEU A 802 -7.16 4.52 -16.99
CA LEU A 802 -7.32 5.73 -17.78
C LEU A 802 -6.15 5.89 -18.76
N ALA A 803 -4.91 5.74 -18.29
CA ALA A 803 -3.72 5.87 -19.09
C ALA A 803 -3.65 4.80 -20.19
N LYS A 804 -4.00 3.54 -19.88
CA LYS A 804 -4.08 2.45 -20.86
C LYS A 804 -5.04 2.75 -22.02
N ARG A 805 -6.18 3.41 -21.75
CA ARG A 805 -7.10 3.88 -22.81
C ARG A 805 -6.48 4.96 -23.71
N ARG A 806 -5.63 5.83 -23.17
CA ARG A 806 -4.92 6.83 -23.99
C ARG A 806 -3.83 6.17 -24.82
N VAL A 807 -3.10 5.22 -24.22
CA VAL A 807 -2.04 4.44 -24.87
C VAL A 807 -2.56 3.60 -26.04
N SER A 808 -3.81 3.10 -25.99
CA SER A 808 -4.42 2.38 -27.11
C SER A 808 -4.70 3.27 -28.33
N ARG A 809 -4.88 4.59 -28.14
CA ARG A 809 -5.09 5.54 -29.25
C ARG A 809 -3.87 5.74 -30.15
N PHE A 810 -2.71 5.27 -29.72
CA PHE A 810 -1.46 5.32 -30.49
C PHE A 810 -1.63 4.65 -31.86
N ASP A 811 -2.40 3.56 -31.94
CA ASP A 811 -2.54 2.71 -33.12
C ASP A 811 -3.79 3.01 -33.97
N GLU A 812 -4.62 4.00 -33.60
CA GLU A 812 -5.92 4.27 -34.25
C GLU A 812 -5.82 4.53 -35.75
N ASP A 813 -4.80 5.30 -36.18
CA ASP A 813 -4.63 5.71 -37.57
C ASP A 813 -3.51 4.94 -38.30
N LYS A 814 -2.95 3.88 -37.70
CA LYS A 814 -1.78 3.16 -38.26
C LYS A 814 -2.00 2.57 -39.66
N ASN A 815 -3.26 2.24 -39.97
CA ASN A 815 -3.66 1.65 -41.25
C ASN A 815 -3.99 2.71 -42.32
N LYS A 816 -3.95 4.00 -41.99
CA LYS A 816 -4.20 5.04 -42.99
C LYS A 816 -3.05 5.13 -43.98
N PRO A 817 -3.33 5.21 -45.30
CA PRO A 817 -2.28 5.34 -46.30
C PRO A 817 -1.38 6.53 -46.01
N ARG A 818 -0.07 6.35 -46.22
CA ARG A 818 0.91 7.43 -46.12
C ARG A 818 0.53 8.56 -47.08
N GLY A 819 0.47 9.78 -46.56
CA GLY A 819 0.08 10.97 -47.33
C GLY A 819 -1.42 11.22 -47.45
N SER A 820 -2.25 10.48 -46.71
CA SER A 820 -3.70 10.69 -46.65
C SER A 820 -4.12 11.99 -45.94
N CYS A 821 -3.24 12.62 -45.15
CA CYS A 821 -3.48 13.90 -44.49
C CYS A 821 -2.23 14.78 -44.42
N ARG A 822 -2.45 16.09 -44.24
CA ARG A 822 -1.40 17.09 -44.02
C ARG A 822 -1.21 17.32 -42.53
N ILE A 823 0.00 17.69 -42.14
CA ILE A 823 0.35 18.00 -40.74
C ILE A 823 0.79 19.46 -40.68
N PHE A 824 0.17 20.22 -39.79
CA PHE A 824 0.41 21.64 -39.55
C PHE A 824 0.86 21.87 -38.10
N ALA A 825 1.57 22.96 -37.83
CA ALA A 825 2.03 23.32 -36.49
C ALA A 825 1.92 24.83 -36.20
N ILE A 826 1.76 25.13 -34.92
CA ILE A 826 1.77 26.47 -34.32
C ILE A 826 2.21 26.38 -32.85
N SER A 827 2.71 27.46 -32.27
CA SER A 827 3.07 27.57 -30.85
C SER A 827 2.64 28.93 -30.28
N ASP A 828 2.63 29.06 -28.95
CA ASP A 828 2.50 30.34 -28.23
C ASP A 828 1.31 31.18 -28.73
N VAL A 829 0.13 30.56 -28.68
CA VAL A 829 -1.11 31.12 -29.22
C VAL A 829 -1.74 32.16 -28.29
N HIS A 830 -1.74 31.89 -26.97
CA HIS A 830 -2.37 32.73 -25.94
C HIS A 830 -3.78 33.24 -26.29
N ILE A 831 -4.73 32.31 -26.42
CA ILE A 831 -6.10 32.60 -26.89
C ILE A 831 -6.88 33.57 -25.99
N ASP A 832 -6.45 33.75 -24.74
CA ASP A 832 -7.02 34.67 -23.76
C ASP A 832 -6.37 36.05 -23.73
N HIS A 833 -5.27 36.26 -24.46
CA HIS A 833 -4.61 37.57 -24.55
C HIS A 833 -5.23 38.43 -25.66
N GLY A 834 -6.39 39.00 -25.34
CA GLY A 834 -7.10 39.97 -26.19
C GLY A 834 -8.10 39.35 -27.16
N GLY A 835 -9.17 40.09 -27.47
CA GLY A 835 -10.29 39.57 -28.26
C GLY A 835 -9.96 39.28 -29.74
N SER A 836 -8.82 39.73 -30.24
CA SER A 836 -8.43 39.61 -31.64
C SER A 836 -7.83 38.23 -31.97
N VAL A 837 -7.08 37.61 -31.04
CA VAL A 837 -6.53 36.25 -31.21
C VAL A 837 -7.67 35.22 -31.24
N LEU A 838 -8.63 35.37 -30.34
CA LEU A 838 -9.83 34.54 -30.33
C LEU A 838 -10.64 34.67 -31.62
N LYS A 839 -10.81 35.90 -32.15
CA LYS A 839 -11.47 36.12 -33.45
C LYS A 839 -10.71 35.47 -34.61
N TRP A 840 -9.38 35.53 -34.60
CA TRP A 840 -8.54 34.82 -35.57
C TRP A 840 -8.80 33.31 -35.51
N ALA A 841 -8.78 32.72 -34.31
CA ALA A 841 -9.02 31.28 -34.14
C ALA A 841 -10.44 30.86 -34.58
N GLU A 842 -11.45 31.66 -34.27
CA GLU A 842 -12.84 31.43 -34.70
C GLU A 842 -12.99 31.57 -36.23
N GLY A 843 -12.22 32.49 -36.84
CA GLY A 843 -12.20 32.80 -38.27
C GLY A 843 -11.48 31.79 -39.16
N ILE A 844 -10.77 30.79 -38.59
CA ILE A 844 -10.19 29.68 -39.35
C ILE A 844 -11.29 28.96 -40.14
N ASN A 845 -11.02 28.59 -41.40
CA ASN A 845 -12.00 27.93 -42.26
C ASN A 845 -12.50 26.60 -41.66
N ASP A 846 -13.83 26.42 -41.56
CA ASP A 846 -14.47 25.21 -40.99
C ASP A 846 -14.36 23.95 -41.85
N LYS A 847 -13.95 24.05 -43.12
CA LYS A 847 -13.94 22.94 -44.08
C LYS A 847 -12.54 22.57 -44.56
N GLU A 848 -11.64 23.54 -44.67
CA GLU A 848 -10.33 23.38 -45.31
C GLU A 848 -9.44 22.32 -44.63
N PHE A 849 -9.47 22.23 -43.30
CA PHE A 849 -8.54 21.42 -42.50
C PHE A 849 -9.17 20.16 -41.89
N LYS A 850 -10.40 19.80 -42.29
CA LYS A 850 -11.18 18.72 -41.67
C LYS A 850 -10.55 17.33 -41.74
N ASN A 851 -9.60 17.12 -42.65
CA ASN A 851 -8.86 15.86 -42.79
C ASN A 851 -7.45 15.92 -42.17
N ASP A 852 -7.01 17.11 -41.74
CA ASP A 852 -5.62 17.39 -41.39
C ASP A 852 -5.38 17.37 -39.88
N ILE A 853 -4.10 17.39 -39.52
CA ILE A 853 -3.61 17.33 -38.15
C ILE A 853 -2.97 18.66 -37.79
N LEU A 854 -3.29 19.19 -36.61
CA LEU A 854 -2.64 20.36 -36.03
C LEU A 854 -1.79 19.96 -34.84
N ILE A 855 -0.56 20.48 -34.76
CA ILE A 855 0.33 20.44 -33.61
C ILE A 855 0.31 21.82 -32.93
N VAL A 856 0.12 21.84 -31.63
CA VAL A 856 0.16 23.04 -30.79
C VAL A 856 1.27 22.86 -29.74
N ALA A 857 2.39 23.57 -29.94
CA ALA A 857 3.62 23.44 -29.14
C ALA A 857 3.61 24.36 -27.89
N GLY A 858 2.60 24.19 -27.05
CA GLY A 858 2.46 24.91 -25.78
C GLY A 858 1.97 26.35 -25.88
N ASP A 859 1.70 26.90 -24.70
CA ASP A 859 1.19 28.24 -24.45
C ASP A 859 -0.05 28.59 -25.26
N LEU A 860 -1.08 27.76 -25.07
CA LEU A 860 -2.39 27.99 -25.67
C LEU A 860 -3.21 29.02 -24.91
N GLY A 861 -3.08 29.09 -23.58
CA GLY A 861 -3.69 30.13 -22.76
C GLY A 861 -3.39 30.00 -21.26
N ASP A 862 -3.52 31.09 -20.52
CA ASP A 862 -3.09 31.14 -19.11
C ASP A 862 -4.04 30.36 -18.18
N THR A 863 -5.32 30.25 -18.56
CA THR A 863 -6.36 29.61 -17.75
C THR A 863 -6.88 28.31 -18.35
N PHE A 864 -7.29 27.37 -17.50
CA PHE A 864 -7.86 26.09 -17.94
C PHE A 864 -9.05 26.27 -18.91
N ASN A 865 -9.90 27.27 -18.67
CA ASN A 865 -11.04 27.55 -19.53
C ASN A 865 -10.62 28.12 -20.89
N ALA A 866 -9.55 28.92 -20.96
CA ALA A 866 -8.99 29.41 -22.20
C ALA A 866 -8.40 28.27 -23.04
N ILE A 867 -7.58 27.41 -22.42
CA ILE A 867 -7.03 26.20 -23.06
C ILE A 867 -8.16 25.33 -23.60
N LYS A 868 -9.19 25.07 -22.77
CA LYS A 868 -10.39 24.33 -23.17
C LYS A 868 -11.03 24.92 -24.42
N ARG A 869 -11.24 26.25 -24.43
CA ARG A 869 -11.87 26.96 -25.55
C ARG A 869 -11.02 26.86 -26.81
N GLY A 870 -9.71 27.07 -26.72
CA GLY A 870 -8.79 26.97 -27.84
C GLY A 870 -8.77 25.57 -28.46
N LEU A 871 -8.60 24.53 -27.63
CA LEU A 871 -8.61 23.15 -28.10
C LEU A 871 -9.97 22.78 -28.71
N MET A 872 -11.10 23.22 -28.15
CA MET A 872 -12.42 23.00 -28.75
C MET A 872 -12.55 23.65 -30.13
N ILE A 873 -12.05 24.87 -30.31
CA ILE A 873 -12.04 25.55 -31.61
C ILE A 873 -11.18 24.75 -32.59
N PHE A 874 -9.95 24.42 -32.23
CA PHE A 874 -9.05 23.68 -33.12
C PHE A 874 -9.57 22.28 -33.44
N ARG A 875 -10.13 21.53 -32.49
CA ARG A 875 -10.74 20.22 -32.76
C ARG A 875 -11.98 20.32 -33.64
N LYS A 876 -12.67 21.46 -33.67
CA LYS A 876 -13.76 21.70 -34.62
C LYS A 876 -13.21 21.91 -36.04
N LYS A 877 -12.04 22.51 -36.22
CA LYS A 877 -11.46 22.82 -37.54
C LYS A 877 -10.60 21.67 -38.10
N PHE A 878 -9.86 20.98 -37.25
CA PHE A 878 -8.90 19.91 -37.61
C PHE A 878 -9.40 18.53 -37.16
N ARG A 879 -8.98 17.48 -37.87
CA ARG A 879 -9.34 16.09 -37.55
C ARG A 879 -8.76 15.63 -36.22
N ARG A 880 -7.46 15.87 -36.04
CA ARG A 880 -6.72 15.61 -34.80
C ARG A 880 -5.92 16.83 -34.42
N VAL A 881 -5.83 17.08 -33.11
CA VAL A 881 -5.04 18.16 -32.54
C VAL A 881 -4.13 17.54 -31.50
N PHE A 882 -2.83 17.66 -31.71
CA PHE A 882 -1.80 17.28 -30.76
C PHE A 882 -1.33 18.50 -30.00
N TYR A 883 -1.18 18.38 -28.69
CA TYR A 883 -0.94 19.50 -27.79
C TYR A 883 0.02 19.07 -26.67
N VAL A 884 1.00 19.91 -26.38
CA VAL A 884 1.82 19.83 -25.17
C VAL A 884 1.58 21.10 -24.36
N PRO A 885 1.55 21.03 -23.03
CA PRO A 885 1.38 22.22 -22.20
C PRO A 885 2.67 23.04 -22.14
N GLY A 886 2.54 24.35 -22.24
CA GLY A 886 3.61 25.29 -21.94
C GLY A 886 3.59 25.79 -20.49
N ASN A 887 4.46 26.74 -20.15
CA ASN A 887 4.51 27.29 -18.79
C ASN A 887 3.26 28.10 -18.46
N HIS A 888 2.73 28.89 -19.40
CA HIS A 888 1.50 29.64 -19.20
C HIS A 888 0.31 28.71 -18.95
N ASP A 889 0.26 27.61 -19.69
CA ASP A 889 -0.79 26.60 -19.54
C ASP A 889 -0.80 25.97 -18.14
N MET A 890 0.36 25.92 -17.48
CA MET A 890 0.59 25.30 -16.17
C MET A 890 0.47 26.26 -14.98
N TRP A 891 0.34 27.57 -15.24
CA TRP A 891 0.23 28.59 -14.19
C TRP A 891 -1.05 28.45 -13.36
N ILE A 892 -0.92 28.67 -12.06
CA ILE A 892 -2.03 28.87 -11.12
C ILE A 892 -1.98 30.33 -10.67
N ARG A 893 -2.26 31.23 -11.62
CA ARG A 893 -2.13 32.69 -11.42
C ARG A 893 -3.16 33.19 -10.40
N PRO A 894 -2.79 34.05 -9.43
CA PRO A 894 -3.74 34.71 -8.53
C PRO A 894 -4.81 35.51 -9.28
N ASN A 895 -5.99 35.65 -8.69
CA ASN A 895 -7.13 36.45 -9.22
C ASN A 895 -7.75 35.98 -10.55
N THR A 896 -7.37 34.81 -11.06
CA THR A 896 -8.01 34.14 -12.21
C THR A 896 -9.14 33.21 -11.76
N ASP A 897 -9.95 32.71 -12.70
CA ASP A 897 -10.99 31.72 -12.41
C ASP A 897 -10.43 30.44 -11.78
N ASP A 898 -9.20 30.07 -12.14
CA ASP A 898 -8.51 28.88 -11.65
C ASP A 898 -8.13 29.04 -10.16
N SER A 899 -7.68 30.23 -9.74
CA SER A 899 -7.30 30.51 -8.33
C SER A 899 -8.46 30.96 -7.45
N LYS A 900 -9.41 31.76 -7.96
CA LYS A 900 -10.57 32.26 -7.19
C LYS A 900 -11.46 31.14 -6.67
N LYS A 901 -11.58 30.04 -7.42
CA LYS A 901 -12.36 28.87 -7.01
C LYS A 901 -11.53 27.81 -6.28
N LYS A 902 -10.24 28.07 -6.01
CA LYS A 902 -9.26 27.07 -5.56
C LYS A 902 -9.37 25.77 -6.38
N LYS A 903 -9.50 25.92 -7.70
CA LYS A 903 -9.89 24.82 -8.59
C LYS A 903 -8.80 23.76 -8.70
N PHE A 904 -7.55 24.19 -8.67
CA PHE A 904 -6.36 23.33 -8.70
C PHE A 904 -5.46 23.68 -7.54
N LYS A 905 -4.93 22.65 -6.87
CA LYS A 905 -4.04 22.85 -5.72
C LYS A 905 -2.60 23.10 -6.13
N ASP A 906 -2.16 22.33 -7.11
CA ASP A 906 -0.83 22.38 -7.67
C ASP A 906 -0.88 22.19 -9.20
N SER A 907 0.25 22.42 -9.87
CA SER A 907 0.33 22.38 -11.32
C SER A 907 0.10 20.97 -11.87
N ILE A 908 0.41 19.91 -11.12
CA ILE A 908 0.15 18.52 -11.56
C ILE A 908 -1.35 18.22 -11.56
N ASP A 909 -2.11 18.70 -10.58
CA ASP A 909 -3.56 18.59 -10.56
C ASP A 909 -4.20 19.29 -11.78
N LYS A 910 -3.68 20.47 -12.16
CA LYS A 910 -4.08 21.16 -13.40
C LYS A 910 -3.76 20.32 -14.65
N LEU A 911 -2.55 19.74 -14.73
CA LEU A 911 -2.15 18.85 -15.83
C LEU A 911 -3.06 17.63 -15.97
N LEU A 912 -3.37 16.94 -14.87
CA LEU A 912 -4.25 15.78 -14.87
C LEU A 912 -5.67 16.16 -15.31
N ALA A 913 -6.15 17.32 -14.88
CA ALA A 913 -7.44 17.84 -15.36
C ALA A 913 -7.40 18.19 -16.86
N MET A 914 -6.27 18.69 -17.37
CA MET A 914 -6.08 18.96 -18.80
C MET A 914 -6.08 17.67 -19.61
N LEU A 915 -5.42 16.60 -19.14
CA LEU A 915 -5.47 15.28 -19.77
C LEU A 915 -6.92 14.76 -19.87
N GLU A 916 -7.68 14.83 -18.78
CA GLU A 916 -9.09 14.42 -18.76
C GLU A 916 -9.96 15.29 -19.70
N MET A 917 -9.66 16.58 -19.79
CA MET A 917 -10.33 17.50 -20.70
C MET A 917 -10.00 17.18 -22.17
N CYS A 918 -8.73 16.92 -22.48
CA CYS A 918 -8.28 16.51 -23.81
C CYS A 918 -8.97 15.22 -24.24
N ASP A 919 -9.13 14.24 -23.34
CA ASP A 919 -9.88 13.01 -23.62
C ASP A 919 -11.35 13.30 -23.99
N LYS A 920 -12.01 14.24 -23.30
CA LYS A 920 -13.40 14.63 -23.59
C LYS A 920 -13.56 15.41 -24.90
N ILE A 921 -12.59 16.25 -25.26
CA ILE A 921 -12.60 17.04 -26.51
C ILE A 921 -12.12 16.20 -27.71
N GLY A 922 -11.31 15.17 -27.45
CA GLY A 922 -10.59 14.40 -28.45
C GLY A 922 -9.25 15.02 -28.89
N ALA A 923 -8.68 15.94 -28.10
CA ALA A 923 -7.31 16.39 -28.30
C ALA A 923 -6.31 15.36 -27.74
N GLU A 924 -5.09 15.33 -28.26
CA GLU A 924 -4.08 14.34 -27.94
C GLU A 924 -2.87 14.99 -27.27
N MET A 925 -2.48 14.46 -26.11
CA MET A 925 -1.24 14.84 -25.42
C MET A 925 -0.19 13.73 -25.45
N LEU A 926 -0.55 12.55 -25.99
CA LEU A 926 0.34 11.40 -26.10
C LEU A 926 0.68 11.09 -27.57
N PRO A 927 1.82 10.43 -27.84
CA PRO A 927 2.21 10.04 -29.19
C PRO A 927 1.23 9.11 -29.89
N ALA A 928 1.21 9.19 -31.23
CA ALA A 928 0.46 8.28 -32.08
C ALA A 928 1.10 8.10 -33.45
N GLU A 929 0.86 6.93 -34.05
CA GLU A 929 1.07 6.69 -35.48
C GLU A 929 -0.15 7.23 -36.23
N VAL A 930 0.01 8.38 -36.88
CA VAL A 930 -1.09 9.16 -37.48
C VAL A 930 -1.41 8.77 -38.93
N MET A 931 -0.47 8.08 -39.57
CA MET A 931 -0.57 7.41 -40.86
C MET A 931 0.46 6.28 -40.86
N GLN A 932 0.37 5.37 -41.82
CA GLN A 932 1.33 4.27 -41.98
C GLN A 932 2.78 4.80 -42.02
N ASP A 933 3.51 4.51 -40.95
CA ASP A 933 4.90 4.90 -40.71
C ASP A 933 5.16 6.41 -40.63
N VAL A 934 4.16 7.19 -40.17
CA VAL A 934 4.29 8.60 -39.82
C VAL A 934 3.86 8.79 -38.37
N TYR A 935 4.77 9.28 -37.54
CA TYR A 935 4.58 9.42 -36.10
C TYR A 935 4.54 10.89 -35.70
N VAL A 936 3.56 11.28 -34.89
CA VAL A 936 3.54 12.58 -34.21
C VAL A 936 3.79 12.32 -32.72
N VAL A 937 4.86 12.92 -32.20
CA VAL A 937 5.43 12.61 -30.89
C VAL A 937 5.47 13.88 -30.03
N PRO A 938 4.40 14.21 -29.30
CA PRO A 938 4.46 15.19 -28.21
C PRO A 938 5.47 14.70 -27.17
N LEU A 939 6.39 15.59 -26.79
CA LEU A 939 7.32 15.41 -25.70
C LEU A 939 6.95 16.42 -24.62
N LEU A 940 6.47 15.92 -23.48
CA LEU A 940 6.29 16.77 -22.32
C LEU A 940 7.65 17.25 -21.83
N SER A 941 7.75 18.51 -21.46
CA SER A 941 9.03 19.14 -21.18
C SER A 941 8.89 20.20 -20.11
N TRP A 942 9.95 20.40 -19.33
CA TRP A 942 10.12 21.54 -18.44
C TRP A 942 11.58 21.97 -18.45
N TRP A 943 11.86 23.22 -18.10
CA TRP A 943 13.22 23.74 -18.10
C TRP A 943 14.08 23.13 -16.98
N SER A 944 15.40 23.10 -17.21
CA SER A 944 16.42 22.70 -16.23
C SER A 944 17.39 23.84 -16.00
N CYS A 945 17.75 24.10 -14.73
CA CYS A 945 18.68 25.16 -14.34
C CYS A 945 20.08 25.02 -14.97
N THR A 946 20.41 23.82 -15.47
CA THR A 946 21.68 23.47 -16.12
C THR A 946 21.71 23.74 -17.63
N PHE A 947 20.63 24.25 -18.23
CA PHE A 947 20.53 24.43 -19.68
C PHE A 947 21.60 25.37 -20.28
N CYS A 948 22.17 26.29 -19.50
CA CYS A 948 23.26 27.16 -19.94
C CYS A 948 24.30 27.38 -18.84
N GLU A 949 25.51 26.84 -19.03
CA GLU A 949 26.63 26.93 -18.08
C GLU A 949 27.27 28.33 -18.00
N GLY A 950 27.03 29.21 -18.98
CA GLY A 950 27.74 30.49 -19.15
C GLY A 950 27.27 31.66 -18.26
N ASP A 951 26.25 31.48 -17.42
CA ASP A 951 25.68 32.55 -16.60
C ASP A 951 25.95 32.36 -15.09
N PRO A 952 26.83 33.19 -14.47
CA PRO A 952 27.42 32.94 -13.15
C PRO A 952 26.57 33.37 -11.93
N ARG A 953 25.27 33.68 -12.07
CA ARG A 953 24.42 34.03 -10.89
C ARG A 953 23.32 32.99 -10.61
N PRO A 954 23.17 32.53 -9.36
CA PRO A 954 22.01 31.77 -8.91
C PRO A 954 21.26 32.49 -7.78
N ASP A 955 21.03 33.81 -7.85
CA ASP A 955 20.39 34.53 -6.74
C ASP A 955 19.13 35.29 -7.18
N ASP A 956 17.99 34.73 -6.77
CA ASP A 956 16.73 35.43 -6.43
C ASP A 956 15.67 35.72 -7.51
N VAL A 957 15.76 35.15 -8.71
CA VAL A 957 14.68 35.31 -9.71
C VAL A 957 13.80 34.05 -9.77
N ARG A 958 12.60 34.14 -9.17
CA ARG A 958 11.54 33.10 -9.28
C ARG A 958 10.87 33.14 -10.66
N TYR A 959 11.47 32.46 -11.63
CA TYR A 959 10.87 32.23 -12.94
C TYR A 959 9.69 31.27 -12.82
N ASP A 960 8.58 31.54 -13.53
CA ASP A 960 7.35 30.74 -13.45
C ASP A 960 6.77 30.55 -12.04
N SER A 961 6.90 31.56 -11.16
CA SER A 961 6.42 31.57 -9.77
C SER A 961 4.92 31.23 -9.58
N PHE A 962 4.13 31.23 -10.66
CA PHE A 962 2.74 30.80 -10.65
C PHE A 962 2.56 29.29 -10.78
N CYS A 963 3.58 28.55 -11.19
CA CYS A 963 3.60 27.09 -11.13
C CYS A 963 3.85 26.63 -9.69
N LYS A 964 3.23 25.50 -9.31
CA LYS A 964 3.40 24.89 -8.00
C LYS A 964 3.72 23.42 -8.20
N TRP A 965 4.99 23.05 -8.02
CA TRP A 965 5.47 21.70 -8.26
C TRP A 965 5.60 20.92 -6.94
N PRO A 966 4.89 19.80 -6.75
CA PRO A 966 5.02 18.97 -5.55
C PRO A 966 6.41 18.31 -5.42
N MET A 967 7.12 18.11 -6.53
CA MET A 967 8.47 17.56 -6.61
C MET A 967 9.59 18.62 -6.54
N GLY A 968 9.25 19.89 -6.28
CA GLY A 968 10.16 21.02 -6.39
C GLY A 968 10.44 21.44 -7.85
N GLU A 969 10.97 22.64 -8.04
CA GLU A 969 11.22 23.20 -9.38
C GLU A 969 12.26 22.39 -10.17
N GLU A 970 13.33 21.93 -9.51
CA GLU A 970 14.35 21.08 -10.15
C GLU A 970 13.86 19.66 -10.47
N GLY A 971 12.82 19.16 -9.79
CA GLY A 971 12.27 17.83 -10.04
C GLY A 971 11.38 17.76 -11.28
N ALA A 972 10.78 18.88 -11.70
CA ALA A 972 9.76 18.91 -12.74
C ALA A 972 10.26 18.41 -14.11
N HIS A 973 11.45 18.83 -14.56
CA HIS A 973 11.99 18.38 -15.85
C HIS A 973 12.22 16.86 -15.88
N LYS A 974 12.76 16.28 -14.81
CA LYS A 974 12.96 14.81 -14.69
C LYS A 974 11.65 14.06 -14.74
N TYR A 975 10.63 14.59 -14.05
CA TYR A 975 9.29 14.02 -14.07
C TYR A 975 8.74 13.93 -15.50
N PHE A 976 8.79 15.03 -16.28
CA PHE A 976 8.29 15.02 -17.65
C PHE A 976 9.11 14.15 -18.61
N LEU A 977 10.44 14.09 -18.46
CA LEU A 977 11.28 13.18 -19.24
C LEU A 977 10.86 11.72 -19.04
N GLN A 978 10.51 11.33 -17.81
CA GLN A 978 10.03 9.97 -17.51
C GLN A 978 8.71 9.62 -18.21
N TRP A 979 7.82 10.59 -18.44
CA TRP A 979 6.58 10.35 -19.22
C TRP A 979 6.88 10.00 -20.68
N ASN A 980 7.86 10.67 -21.28
CA ASN A 980 8.21 10.48 -22.67
C ASN A 980 8.86 9.11 -22.91
N ASP A 981 9.62 8.61 -21.92
CA ASP A 981 10.40 7.37 -21.97
C ASP A 981 9.59 6.14 -22.43
N TYR A 982 8.35 6.01 -21.95
CA TYR A 982 7.47 4.91 -22.33
C TYR A 982 7.24 4.85 -23.84
N PHE A 983 6.92 5.99 -24.45
CA PHE A 983 6.65 6.07 -25.88
C PHE A 983 7.91 6.07 -26.73
N VAL A 984 9.01 6.67 -26.26
CA VAL A 984 10.31 6.57 -26.94
C VAL A 984 10.71 5.10 -27.09
N ARG A 985 10.60 4.29 -26.03
CA ARG A 985 10.87 2.85 -26.09
C ARG A 985 9.91 2.10 -27.02
N ARG A 986 8.60 2.42 -26.94
CA ARG A 986 7.58 1.80 -27.82
C ARG A 986 7.86 2.07 -29.30
N ILE A 987 8.12 3.33 -29.67
CA ILE A 987 8.40 3.74 -31.05
C ILE A 987 9.68 3.06 -31.55
N LYS A 988 10.75 3.05 -30.76
CA LYS A 988 12.00 2.35 -31.13
C LYS A 988 11.77 0.87 -31.42
N LYS A 989 11.05 0.16 -30.54
CA LYS A 989 10.70 -1.25 -30.75
C LYS A 989 9.91 -1.46 -32.04
N GLN A 990 9.02 -0.53 -32.37
CA GLN A 990 8.23 -0.58 -33.60
C GLN A 990 9.06 -0.27 -34.86
N GLN A 991 10.00 0.67 -34.79
CA GLN A 991 10.95 0.98 -35.84
C GLN A 991 11.89 -0.20 -36.12
N GLU A 992 12.42 -0.83 -35.07
CA GLU A 992 13.24 -2.04 -35.13
C GLU A 992 12.49 -3.20 -35.79
N ALA A 993 11.25 -3.46 -35.37
CA ALA A 993 10.41 -4.51 -35.94
C ALA A 993 10.11 -4.29 -37.43
N ARG A 994 10.07 -3.05 -37.90
CA ARG A 994 9.82 -2.68 -39.31
C ARG A 994 11.10 -2.55 -40.14
N GLY A 995 12.28 -2.54 -39.51
CA GLY A 995 13.56 -2.28 -40.19
C GLY A 995 13.70 -0.87 -40.77
N ARG A 996 12.85 0.09 -40.36
CA ARG A 996 12.87 1.48 -40.83
C ARG A 996 12.36 2.43 -39.75
N LYS A 997 12.86 3.66 -39.73
CA LYS A 997 12.51 4.68 -38.72
C LYS A 997 11.15 5.35 -38.96
N GLY A 998 10.71 5.42 -40.22
CA GLY A 998 9.54 6.21 -40.62
C GLY A 998 9.73 7.71 -40.50
N ASP A 999 8.65 8.45 -40.75
CA ASP A 999 8.64 9.91 -40.68
C ASP A 999 8.21 10.34 -39.28
N VAL A 1000 9.16 10.76 -38.44
CA VAL A 1000 8.89 11.14 -37.06
C VAL A 1000 8.90 12.66 -36.92
N ILE A 1001 7.80 13.23 -36.42
CA ILE A 1001 7.69 14.65 -36.08
C ILE A 1001 7.57 14.73 -34.57
N THR A 1002 8.57 15.32 -33.91
CA THR A 1002 8.54 15.55 -32.46
C THR A 1002 8.16 17.00 -32.18
N PHE A 1003 7.59 17.26 -31.00
CA PHE A 1003 7.43 18.63 -30.54
C PHE A 1003 7.37 18.74 -29.03
N SER A 1004 7.89 19.83 -28.49
CA SER A 1004 7.85 20.19 -27.07
C SER A 1004 7.48 21.66 -26.92
N HIS A 1005 7.33 22.15 -25.70
CA HIS A 1005 7.24 23.60 -25.49
C HIS A 1005 8.63 24.21 -25.25
N PHE A 1006 9.42 23.59 -24.36
CA PHE A 1006 10.75 24.05 -23.99
C PHE A 1006 11.83 23.62 -24.98
N LEU A 1007 12.93 24.38 -25.03
CA LEU A 1007 14.00 24.19 -26.00
C LEU A 1007 14.80 22.91 -25.71
N PRO A 1008 15.06 22.06 -26.72
CA PRO A 1008 15.85 20.85 -26.53
C PRO A 1008 17.37 21.07 -26.54
N THR A 1009 17.86 22.17 -27.13
CA THR A 1009 19.30 22.46 -27.25
C THR A 1009 19.58 23.94 -27.01
N SER A 1010 20.71 24.23 -26.35
CA SER A 1010 21.20 25.58 -26.07
C SER A 1010 21.70 26.33 -27.32
N ASP A 1011 21.83 25.64 -28.46
CA ASP A 1011 22.19 26.26 -29.75
C ASP A 1011 21.07 27.14 -30.30
N LEU A 1012 19.84 26.94 -29.82
CA LEU A 1012 18.67 27.73 -30.21
C LEU A 1012 18.63 29.04 -29.43
N PRO A 1013 18.28 30.17 -30.06
CA PRO A 1013 18.20 31.45 -29.37
C PRO A 1013 17.00 31.47 -28.43
N CYS A 1014 17.22 31.86 -27.17
CA CYS A 1014 16.18 31.93 -26.12
C CYS A 1014 15.17 33.06 -26.31
N GLY A 1015 15.46 34.04 -27.16
CA GLY A 1015 14.57 35.19 -27.40
C GLY A 1015 14.36 36.03 -26.15
N GLY A 1016 13.09 36.33 -25.84
CA GLY A 1016 12.70 37.03 -24.61
C GLY A 1016 12.64 36.14 -23.37
N ALA A 1017 12.79 34.82 -23.51
CA ALA A 1017 12.75 33.89 -22.39
C ALA A 1017 14.06 33.92 -21.57
N PRO A 1018 14.00 33.80 -20.24
CA PRO A 1018 15.19 33.72 -19.41
C PRO A 1018 16.04 32.49 -19.78
N VAL A 1019 17.34 32.70 -20.01
CA VAL A 1019 18.24 31.67 -20.56
C VAL A 1019 18.23 30.37 -19.74
N LYS A 1020 18.29 30.45 -18.39
CA LYS A 1020 18.25 29.26 -17.50
C LYS A 1020 16.88 28.59 -17.41
N ALA A 1021 15.79 29.29 -17.75
CA ALA A 1021 14.43 28.75 -17.77
C ALA A 1021 13.92 28.50 -19.20
N SER A 1022 14.84 28.40 -20.18
CA SER A 1022 14.47 28.28 -21.60
C SER A 1022 14.30 26.84 -22.08
N GLY A 1023 14.98 25.87 -21.47
CA GLY A 1023 15.10 24.54 -22.08
C GLY A 1023 15.60 23.43 -21.18
N CYS A 1024 15.72 22.24 -21.78
CA CYS A 1024 16.25 21.03 -21.15
C CYS A 1024 17.09 20.26 -22.17
N LEU A 1025 18.41 20.12 -21.91
CA LEU A 1025 19.34 19.47 -22.84
C LEU A 1025 19.05 17.96 -23.02
N GLN A 1026 18.51 17.29 -22.00
CA GLN A 1026 18.19 15.86 -22.04
C GLN A 1026 17.02 15.56 -22.99
N LEU A 1027 16.22 16.56 -23.35
CA LEU A 1027 15.14 16.43 -24.31
C LEU A 1027 15.68 16.11 -25.71
N GLU A 1028 16.85 16.64 -26.06
CA GLU A 1028 17.55 16.35 -27.31
C GLU A 1028 17.83 14.86 -27.47
N GLU A 1029 18.22 14.17 -26.39
CA GLU A 1029 18.49 12.73 -26.41
C GLU A 1029 17.24 11.93 -26.81
N GLN A 1030 16.06 12.33 -26.33
CA GLN A 1030 14.79 11.69 -26.66
C GLN A 1030 14.38 11.94 -28.12
N ILE A 1031 14.62 13.14 -28.65
CA ILE A 1031 14.38 13.50 -30.06
C ILE A 1031 15.26 12.65 -30.99
N GLN A 1032 16.54 12.56 -30.65
CA GLN A 1032 17.52 11.77 -31.41
C GLN A 1032 17.22 10.26 -31.33
N ALA A 1033 16.78 9.78 -30.16
CA ALA A 1033 16.47 8.36 -29.93
C ALA A 1033 15.36 7.83 -30.84
N VAL A 1034 14.36 8.65 -31.16
CA VAL A 1034 13.28 8.30 -32.12
C VAL A 1034 13.64 8.66 -33.57
N GLY A 1035 14.77 9.32 -33.79
CA GLY A 1035 15.29 9.69 -35.11
C GLY A 1035 14.44 10.72 -35.84
N ALA A 1036 13.94 11.73 -35.13
CA ALA A 1036 13.07 12.75 -35.71
C ALA A 1036 13.83 13.76 -36.58
N PRO A 1037 13.54 13.89 -37.90
CA PRO A 1037 14.14 14.92 -38.73
C PRO A 1037 13.59 16.34 -38.47
N ILE A 1038 12.43 16.45 -37.84
CA ILE A 1038 11.78 17.73 -37.52
C ILE A 1038 11.37 17.74 -36.05
N HIS A 1039 11.66 18.86 -35.39
CA HIS A 1039 11.22 19.15 -34.04
C HIS A 1039 10.54 20.53 -33.99
N ILE A 1040 9.34 20.61 -33.44
CA ILE A 1040 8.64 21.88 -33.22
C ILE A 1040 8.73 22.28 -31.76
N PHE A 1041 9.04 23.54 -31.48
CA PHE A 1041 9.13 24.05 -30.11
C PHE A 1041 8.38 25.38 -29.96
N GLY A 1042 8.19 25.84 -28.71
CA GLY A 1042 7.56 27.12 -28.36
C GLY A 1042 8.44 27.97 -27.45
N HIS A 1043 7.83 28.69 -26.50
CA HIS A 1043 8.45 29.39 -25.37
C HIS A 1043 9.22 30.69 -25.72
N THR A 1044 9.93 30.75 -26.84
CA THR A 1044 10.77 31.93 -27.15
C THR A 1044 10.01 33.12 -27.73
N HIS A 1045 8.76 32.92 -28.16
CA HIS A 1045 7.98 33.86 -28.97
C HIS A 1045 8.66 34.32 -30.27
N MET A 1046 9.66 33.58 -30.78
CA MET A 1046 10.36 33.91 -32.01
C MET A 1046 10.04 32.92 -33.12
N ASN A 1047 9.76 33.45 -34.30
CA ASN A 1047 9.63 32.65 -35.51
C ASN A 1047 11.03 32.32 -36.03
N ILE A 1048 11.42 31.05 -35.91
CA ILE A 1048 12.76 30.59 -36.27
C ILE A 1048 12.72 29.21 -36.93
N ALA A 1049 13.63 29.01 -37.88
CA ALA A 1049 13.97 27.71 -38.44
C ALA A 1049 15.49 27.53 -38.35
N TYR A 1050 15.94 26.53 -37.61
CA TYR A 1050 17.35 26.24 -37.39
C TYR A 1050 17.61 24.75 -37.54
N ALA A 1051 18.68 24.38 -38.23
CA ALA A 1051 19.05 22.98 -38.45
C ALA A 1051 20.41 22.71 -37.82
N THR A 1052 20.44 21.78 -36.87
CA THR A 1052 21.66 21.30 -36.22
C THR A 1052 21.50 19.81 -35.88
N ARG A 1053 22.61 19.08 -35.75
CA ARG A 1053 22.63 17.65 -35.38
C ARG A 1053 21.67 16.76 -36.18
N GLY A 1054 21.45 17.08 -37.46
CA GLY A 1054 20.55 16.34 -38.35
C GLY A 1054 19.05 16.55 -38.13
N VAL A 1055 18.65 17.47 -37.24
CA VAL A 1055 17.26 17.80 -36.91
C VAL A 1055 16.98 19.25 -37.30
N ARG A 1056 15.80 19.51 -37.86
CA ARG A 1056 15.29 20.86 -38.14
C ARG A 1056 14.34 21.30 -37.03
N TYR A 1057 14.81 22.21 -36.19
CA TYR A 1057 14.04 22.86 -35.14
C TYR A 1057 13.30 24.05 -35.72
N GLN A 1058 11.99 24.12 -35.50
CA GLN A 1058 11.16 25.21 -35.98
C GLN A 1058 10.19 25.67 -34.91
N GLN A 1059 9.98 26.98 -34.84
CA GLN A 1059 8.94 27.60 -34.03
C GLN A 1059 8.15 28.53 -34.93
N LEU A 1060 6.81 28.41 -34.88
CA LEU A 1060 5.89 29.36 -35.45
C LEU A 1060 5.01 29.89 -34.32
N SER A 1061 5.52 30.89 -33.64
CA SER A 1061 4.83 31.62 -32.58
C SER A 1061 3.81 32.57 -33.20
N LEU A 1062 2.56 32.47 -32.75
CA LEU A 1062 1.55 33.47 -33.08
C LEU A 1062 1.77 34.77 -32.31
N MET A 1063 2.42 34.68 -31.14
CA MET A 1063 2.77 35.83 -30.32
C MET A 1063 4.18 36.34 -30.60
N GLY A 1064 4.26 37.64 -30.91
CA GLY A 1064 5.50 38.41 -30.94
C GLY A 1064 5.41 39.59 -29.97
N PRO A 1065 6.54 39.99 -29.39
CA PRO A 1065 6.77 40.16 -27.94
C PRO A 1065 5.95 41.17 -27.08
N GLU A 1066 5.29 42.17 -27.65
CA GLU A 1066 4.70 43.39 -27.02
C GLU A 1066 3.65 43.98 -28.00
N TYR A 1067 3.31 43.20 -29.05
CA TYR A 1067 3.36 43.64 -30.44
C TYR A 1067 2.29 42.90 -31.29
N GLY A 1068 1.28 43.64 -31.77
CA GLY A 1068 0.04 43.13 -32.37
C GLY A 1068 0.12 41.99 -33.40
N LEU A 1069 -1.02 41.29 -33.54
CA LEU A 1069 -1.28 40.20 -34.50
C LEU A 1069 -0.58 40.39 -35.85
N CYS A 1070 0.19 39.40 -36.26
CA CYS A 1070 0.52 39.25 -37.68
C CYS A 1070 -0.68 38.58 -38.37
N GLU A 1071 -1.65 39.37 -38.85
CA GLU A 1071 -2.88 38.89 -39.53
C GLU A 1071 -2.63 37.95 -40.73
N ARG A 1072 -1.39 37.83 -41.20
CA ARG A 1072 -0.97 36.99 -42.33
C ARG A 1072 -0.49 35.58 -41.96
N GLN A 1073 -0.24 35.29 -40.67
CA GLN A 1073 0.25 33.97 -40.28
C GLN A 1073 -0.91 32.97 -40.17
N THR A 1074 -0.77 31.84 -40.87
CA THR A 1074 -1.77 30.77 -40.89
C THR A 1074 -1.28 29.58 -40.08
N PHE A 1075 -0.46 28.69 -40.66
CA PHE A 1075 0.14 27.54 -39.96
C PHE A 1075 1.43 27.09 -40.64
N LEU A 1076 2.35 26.49 -39.88
CA LEU A 1076 3.55 25.88 -40.44
C LEU A 1076 3.20 24.50 -41.00
N LYS A 1077 3.37 24.29 -42.30
CA LYS A 1077 3.10 23.01 -42.95
C LYS A 1077 4.31 22.08 -42.86
N LEU A 1078 4.16 20.93 -42.20
CA LEU A 1078 5.24 19.98 -41.93
C LEU A 1078 5.23 18.76 -42.85
N HIS A 1079 4.06 18.34 -43.31
CA HIS A 1079 3.91 17.13 -44.11
C HIS A 1079 2.80 17.30 -45.17
N ASP A 1080 3.11 16.93 -46.42
CA ASP A 1080 2.18 16.89 -47.56
C ASP A 1080 2.53 15.74 -48.50
N LYS A 1081 2.07 14.51 -48.18
CA LYS A 1081 2.43 13.23 -48.83
C LYS A 1081 3.88 12.78 -48.64
N THR A 1082 4.81 13.72 -48.55
CA THR A 1082 6.18 13.57 -48.05
C THR A 1082 6.40 14.58 -46.93
N LEU A 1083 7.35 14.33 -46.01
CA LEU A 1083 7.88 15.37 -45.13
C LEU A 1083 8.25 16.60 -45.98
N ALA A 1084 7.60 17.74 -45.72
CA ALA A 1084 7.91 18.96 -46.44
C ALA A 1084 9.28 19.46 -45.96
N VAL A 1085 10.25 19.53 -46.87
CA VAL A 1085 11.63 19.93 -46.55
C VAL A 1085 11.82 21.45 -46.60
N GLU A 1086 10.83 22.22 -47.06
CA GLU A 1086 10.93 23.67 -47.16
C GLU A 1086 9.75 24.38 -46.47
N PRO A 1087 9.99 25.24 -45.48
CA PRO A 1087 9.44 26.57 -45.58
C PRO A 1087 10.27 27.30 -46.64
N LYS A 1088 9.68 27.58 -47.81
CA LYS A 1088 10.14 28.74 -48.56
C LYS A 1088 10.02 29.89 -47.59
N THR A 1089 11.15 30.50 -47.27
CA THR A 1089 11.23 31.85 -46.72
C THR A 1089 10.26 32.70 -47.52
N HIS A 1090 9.08 32.98 -46.98
CA HIS A 1090 8.38 34.17 -47.43
C HIS A 1090 9.21 35.32 -46.92
N ASN A 1091 10.02 35.85 -47.83
CA ASN A 1091 10.58 37.18 -47.71
C ASN A 1091 9.46 38.15 -47.31
N VAL A 1092 9.84 39.10 -46.45
CA VAL A 1092 9.14 40.32 -46.05
C VAL A 1092 8.00 40.06 -45.03
N TYR A 1093 8.11 40.47 -43.77
CA TYR A 1093 8.45 41.80 -43.26
C TYR A 1093 9.33 41.78 -42.01
#